data_AF-A0A0G0AM65-F1
#
_entry.id   AF-A0A0G0AM65-F1
#
_cell.length_a   1.000
_cell.length_b   1.000
_cell.length_c   1.000
_cell.angle_alpha   90.00
_cell.angle_beta   90.00
_cell.angle_gamma   90.00
#
_symmetry.space_group_name_H-M   'P 1'
#
loop_
_entity.id
_entity.type
_entity.pdbx_description
1 polymer ?
#
loop_
_entity_poly.entity_id
_entity_poly.type
_entity_poly.pdbx_seq_one_letter_code
_entity_poly.pdbx_strand_id
1 'polypeptide(L)'
;MVRTSVASSIATLVSLGAGETVHLNVARSPPASSSPPISLDFQSFSIEFAFLVDFQGNKSHPNRFTNNLLANLRAFNGDVPQILRIGGNTQDHVTYIPDQKEQLINFWDPSYNSDQPRNTSIGPTFWEALTAIEGTKYIFGLNFYKNDSTYLENLQGEVSQTLRQIPPDRLHLFEIGNENDYGALSGFRPPTWTQQDWVEEWIDRARHIQTPSKSLRFYAPSTCCYNITTPYSFFSPWTIWNSTFDYDRDGWISEVSQHGYISSTGQNPTLQATLMNHTSVVINGTVHQSLCKLNHDAGRVYTLGETNSVSGQGAFGVSNVFGSALFILDYELYYASFGVNRMHMHQGTAYRYGAWMPIAQNGTGPSTNPPYYGHAMVSKFIGPHPNTRINNIDLHSDFYSAYAAYENGRLARVVLLNLHEWNPSTDQTEASKAPSTTFTISTGQRGIKYATVELMTAPGALSETNITVAGLSYDYDLAEGKPVRVAKQYESVLRLDNKGEISVRAEALFSQSAISAQAVSERQPESPRFGSRGAVGSFRMATDETTPLLPGRKALVSVSQKRSFRDSLSGIFTNVENRILAAGFLICVAFSYTQVPLMYVFHLMVCDEFYDHNPPFEGPGQRCSRDEIAAGTAAQFSILGMSTTLCGWTVKKIGPRAALMIQTFVPALRVLAQILGVIAGKRTGILIIQATQLVTIIGGPAGYILITNIFVSELVEPARRTVVFGKLQGSIMLGQSIGYLAGGMVGDAIDIRAPFDIAFVTFLISCAYVHFALPYISPESMSSKKKPGQQGIAGFFAPLKILVPQRVRTSSGSIKKHYGVIVLCAGIFLGVSAKQLATDYAPLLTQLYATAAFDFDQGDNGWLMFEFAFMRSFFLIILFPRIINFGRYMLKRNSHSEPEDTDDSSISTADDQLPTEPGEFDAATGEQADIEPTRPVSSKHHHEVGHFDLIFLRWSLVVDGALTTVVAFATKRWHIYLAAFLLPFGSGSAPAAKGVITDMCSESHRADALNAVTLVENIARLTTQGLFGLIFSSLASVGKAYATFYCNAAIAVIGMTVLLFSNFPPPGSTLIDEESERTDESQNEGENTPAQ
;
A
#
# COMPACT_ATOMS: atom_id res chain seq x y z
N MET A 1 -21.91 33.51 -45.30
CA MET A 1 -20.52 33.34 -45.78
C MET A 1 -19.60 33.46 -44.59
N VAL A 2 -19.07 32.34 -44.09
CA VAL A 2 -17.69 32.11 -43.60
C VAL A 2 -17.64 30.60 -43.30
N ARG A 3 -17.44 29.82 -44.36
CA ARG A 3 -17.11 28.39 -44.33
C ARG A 3 -15.75 28.32 -44.99
N THR A 4 -14.65 28.33 -44.22
CA THR A 4 -13.30 27.84 -44.59
C THR A 4 -12.26 28.32 -43.57
N SER A 5 -12.11 27.63 -42.43
CA SER A 5 -10.81 27.52 -41.72
C SER A 5 -10.74 26.38 -40.69
N VAL A 6 -11.60 25.36 -40.79
CA VAL A 6 -11.58 24.16 -39.93
C VAL A 6 -11.08 22.98 -40.76
N ALA A 7 -9.77 22.91 -41.04
CA ALA A 7 -9.16 21.75 -41.71
C ALA A 7 -7.61 21.67 -41.70
N SER A 8 -6.87 22.36 -40.83
CA SER A 8 -5.39 22.31 -40.89
C SER A 8 -4.65 22.36 -39.54
N SER A 9 -5.13 21.62 -38.54
CA SER A 9 -4.29 21.25 -37.38
C SER A 9 -4.51 19.83 -36.86
N ILE A 10 -5.17 18.98 -37.66
CA ILE A 10 -5.27 17.53 -37.44
C ILE A 10 -4.49 16.85 -38.58
N ALA A 11 -3.16 16.85 -38.49
CA ALA A 11 -2.26 15.99 -39.30
C ALA A 11 -0.77 16.31 -39.02
N THR A 12 -0.27 16.06 -37.79
CA THR A 12 1.15 15.67 -37.60
C THR A 12 1.31 14.89 -36.28
N LEU A 13 0.73 13.68 -36.25
CA LEU A 13 1.10 12.63 -35.30
C LEU A 13 1.17 11.31 -36.09
N VAL A 14 1.99 11.34 -37.14
CA VAL A 14 2.57 10.15 -37.77
C VAL A 14 4.07 10.42 -37.82
N SER A 15 4.74 10.24 -36.68
CA SER A 15 6.17 10.00 -36.69
C SER A 15 6.37 8.53 -37.06
N LEU A 16 6.64 8.28 -38.34
CA LEU A 16 7.38 7.09 -38.74
C LEU A 16 8.70 7.04 -37.95
N GLY A 17 9.05 5.85 -37.48
CA GLY A 17 9.99 5.59 -36.39
C GLY A 17 11.36 6.24 -36.51
N ALA A 18 11.72 7.01 -35.49
CA ALA A 18 13.09 7.15 -35.04
C ALA A 18 13.21 6.28 -33.79
N GLY A 19 14.03 5.22 -33.83
CA GLY A 19 14.32 4.42 -32.64
C GLY A 19 15.02 5.29 -31.60
N GLU A 20 14.59 5.19 -30.35
CA GLU A 20 15.26 5.84 -29.22
C GLU A 20 16.71 5.36 -29.13
N THR A 21 17.66 6.28 -28.93
CA THR A 21 19.09 5.94 -28.80
C THR A 21 19.58 6.29 -27.40
N VAL A 22 20.13 5.31 -26.69
CA VAL A 22 20.66 5.43 -25.33
C VAL A 22 22.19 5.34 -25.39
N HIS A 23 22.89 6.34 -24.89
CA HIS A 23 24.35 6.37 -24.90
C HIS A 23 24.91 5.92 -23.54
N LEU A 24 25.88 5.00 -23.55
CA LEU A 24 26.51 4.47 -22.33
C LEU A 24 28.03 4.63 -22.39
N ASN A 25 28.62 5.16 -21.33
CA ASN A 25 30.06 5.20 -21.15
C ASN A 25 30.47 4.08 -20.19
N VAL A 26 31.22 3.10 -20.68
CA VAL A 26 31.65 1.94 -19.88
C VAL A 26 33.15 2.06 -19.61
N ALA A 27 33.51 2.11 -18.33
CA ALA A 27 34.91 2.08 -17.92
C ALA A 27 35.55 0.74 -18.30
N ARG A 28 36.82 0.76 -18.73
CA ARG A 28 37.56 -0.46 -19.10
C ARG A 28 38.14 -1.21 -17.92
N SER A 29 38.34 -0.52 -16.81
CA SER A 29 38.76 -1.08 -15.53
C SER A 29 37.64 -0.86 -14.52
N PRO A 30 37.54 -1.72 -13.49
CA PRO A 30 36.48 -1.59 -12.49
C PRO A 30 36.54 -0.21 -11.84
N PRO A 31 35.48 0.61 -11.92
CA PRO A 31 35.39 1.87 -11.18
C PRO A 31 35.33 1.60 -9.67
N ALA A 32 35.55 2.65 -8.86
CA ALA A 32 35.48 2.55 -7.40
C ALA A 32 34.09 2.13 -6.88
N SER A 33 33.04 2.37 -7.67
CA SER A 33 31.65 1.94 -7.42
C SER A 33 31.40 0.46 -7.68
N SER A 34 32.40 -0.31 -8.16
CA SER A 34 32.22 -1.74 -8.41
C SER A 34 32.12 -2.52 -7.10
N SER A 35 31.36 -3.60 -7.14
CA SER A 35 31.25 -4.55 -6.05
C SER A 35 32.62 -5.11 -5.61
N PRO A 36 32.70 -5.67 -4.39
CA PRO A 36 33.67 -6.71 -4.06
C PRO A 36 33.57 -7.89 -5.05
N PRO A 37 34.58 -8.77 -5.12
CA PRO A 37 34.46 -10.02 -5.87
C PRO A 37 33.17 -10.77 -5.52
N ILE A 38 32.38 -11.09 -6.54
CA ILE A 38 31.11 -11.81 -6.37
C ILE A 38 31.41 -13.29 -6.13
N SER A 39 30.71 -13.87 -5.15
CA SER A 39 30.81 -15.31 -4.90
C SER A 39 30.25 -16.10 -6.08
N LEU A 40 30.90 -17.21 -6.44
CA LEU A 40 30.43 -18.07 -7.52
C LEU A 40 29.16 -18.85 -7.15
N ASP A 41 28.83 -18.92 -5.85
CA ASP A 41 27.56 -19.44 -5.34
C ASP A 41 26.46 -18.38 -5.19
N PHE A 42 26.70 -17.15 -5.67
CA PHE A 42 25.82 -15.98 -5.49
C PHE A 42 24.36 -16.29 -5.86
N GLN A 43 24.17 -16.96 -7.00
CA GLN A 43 22.86 -17.46 -7.41
C GLN A 43 22.59 -18.80 -6.74
N SER A 44 21.75 -18.75 -5.73
CA SER A 44 21.33 -19.88 -4.92
C SER A 44 19.80 -19.87 -4.79
N PHE A 45 19.22 -20.94 -4.24
CA PHE A 45 17.77 -21.08 -4.16
C PHE A 45 17.34 -21.34 -2.73
N SER A 46 16.13 -20.90 -2.39
CA SER A 46 15.41 -21.34 -1.19
C SER A 46 14.26 -22.22 -1.63
N ILE A 47 14.02 -23.32 -0.94
CA ILE A 47 12.92 -24.25 -1.21
C ILE A 47 12.10 -24.35 0.07
N GLU A 48 10.78 -24.19 -0.05
CA GLU A 48 9.85 -24.49 1.04
C GLU A 48 10.06 -25.93 1.54
N PHE A 49 10.21 -26.08 2.85
CA PHE A 49 10.57 -27.33 3.51
C PHE A 49 9.65 -28.48 3.07
N ALA A 50 8.33 -28.22 3.04
CA ALA A 50 7.31 -29.19 2.66
C ALA A 50 7.41 -29.72 1.21
N PHE A 51 8.16 -29.05 0.33
CA PHE A 51 8.28 -29.40 -1.09
C PHE A 51 9.66 -29.94 -1.46
N LEU A 52 10.59 -30.10 -0.52
CA LEU A 52 11.95 -30.58 -0.81
C LEU A 52 11.95 -31.89 -1.61
N VAL A 53 11.10 -32.84 -1.24
CA VAL A 53 11.01 -34.16 -1.86
C VAL A 53 10.59 -34.05 -3.33
N ASP A 54 9.73 -33.09 -3.69
CA ASP A 54 9.33 -32.87 -5.08
C ASP A 54 10.52 -32.40 -5.93
N PHE A 55 11.35 -31.50 -5.38
CA PHE A 55 12.51 -30.95 -6.08
C PHE A 55 13.67 -31.95 -6.21
N GLN A 56 13.86 -32.83 -5.23
CA GLN A 56 15.04 -33.70 -5.14
C GLN A 56 14.76 -35.15 -5.50
N GLY A 57 13.56 -35.64 -5.21
CA GLY A 57 13.21 -37.05 -5.22
C GLY A 57 13.88 -37.83 -4.07
N ASN A 58 14.26 -39.08 -4.34
CA ASN A 58 14.98 -39.95 -3.42
C ASN A 58 16.15 -40.66 -4.12
N LYS A 59 16.90 -41.49 -3.38
CA LYS A 59 18.08 -42.17 -3.95
C LYS A 59 17.74 -43.10 -5.11
N SER A 60 16.58 -43.74 -5.10
CA SER A 60 16.15 -44.64 -6.17
C SER A 60 15.57 -43.90 -7.38
N HIS A 61 14.88 -42.79 -7.13
CA HIS A 61 14.22 -41.96 -8.13
C HIS A 61 14.59 -40.49 -7.92
N PRO A 62 15.85 -40.09 -8.19
CA PRO A 62 16.27 -38.71 -8.07
C PRO A 62 15.59 -37.86 -9.14
N ASN A 63 15.23 -36.62 -8.81
CA ASN A 63 14.63 -35.71 -9.77
C ASN A 63 15.69 -35.21 -10.76
N ARG A 64 15.81 -35.93 -11.89
CA ARG A 64 16.77 -35.64 -12.95
C ARG A 64 16.54 -34.27 -13.59
N PHE A 65 15.29 -33.84 -13.68
CA PHE A 65 14.94 -32.55 -14.26
C PHE A 65 15.52 -31.39 -13.45
N THR A 66 15.25 -31.36 -12.14
CA THR A 66 15.86 -30.37 -11.23
C THR A 66 17.39 -30.41 -11.29
N ASN A 67 17.99 -31.61 -11.31
CA ASN A 67 19.44 -31.73 -11.38
C ASN A 67 20.02 -31.18 -12.70
N ASN A 68 19.36 -31.41 -13.84
CA ASN A 68 19.78 -30.85 -15.13
C ASN A 68 19.75 -29.31 -15.10
N LEU A 69 18.65 -28.72 -14.62
CA LEU A 69 18.51 -27.27 -14.51
C LEU A 69 19.59 -26.64 -13.62
N LEU A 70 19.80 -27.20 -12.43
CA LEU A 70 20.84 -26.72 -11.52
C LEU A 70 22.25 -26.91 -12.10
N ALA A 71 22.52 -28.04 -12.75
CA ALA A 71 23.80 -28.31 -13.40
C ALA A 71 24.13 -27.31 -14.51
N ASN A 72 23.15 -26.89 -15.30
CA ASN A 72 23.35 -25.86 -16.33
C ASN A 72 23.82 -24.54 -15.72
N LEU A 73 23.22 -24.12 -14.60
CA LEU A 73 23.60 -22.89 -13.91
C LEU A 73 25.01 -23.00 -13.30
N ARG A 74 25.36 -24.14 -12.69
CA ARG A 74 26.71 -24.39 -12.14
C ARG A 74 27.80 -24.38 -13.21
N ALA A 75 27.50 -24.93 -14.39
CA ALA A 75 28.44 -24.96 -15.50
C ALA A 75 28.90 -23.55 -15.94
N PHE A 76 28.07 -22.52 -15.73
CA PHE A 76 28.46 -21.13 -16.00
C PHE A 76 29.39 -20.54 -14.92
N ASN A 77 29.29 -21.00 -13.68
CA ASN A 77 30.00 -20.44 -12.52
C ASN A 77 31.17 -21.32 -12.04
N GLY A 78 31.75 -22.11 -12.95
CA GLY A 78 32.95 -22.92 -12.64
C GLY A 78 32.66 -24.15 -11.79
N ASP A 79 31.46 -24.72 -11.92
CA ASP A 79 31.01 -25.93 -11.22
C ASP A 79 31.01 -25.82 -9.69
N VAL A 80 30.97 -24.59 -9.17
CA VAL A 80 30.79 -24.35 -7.73
C VAL A 80 29.39 -24.83 -7.31
N PRO A 81 29.29 -25.67 -6.25
CA PRO A 81 27.99 -26.14 -5.77
C PRO A 81 27.09 -24.98 -5.32
N GLN A 82 25.86 -24.95 -5.82
CA GLN A 82 24.85 -24.01 -5.31
C GLN A 82 24.42 -24.42 -3.90
N ILE A 83 23.98 -23.44 -3.12
CA ILE A 83 23.45 -23.68 -1.79
C ILE A 83 21.93 -23.60 -1.84
N LEU A 84 21.27 -24.69 -1.46
CA LEU A 84 19.82 -24.78 -1.36
C LEU A 84 19.42 -24.57 0.10
N ARG A 85 18.71 -23.48 0.39
CA ARG A 85 18.16 -23.21 1.72
C ARG A 85 16.80 -23.87 1.86
N ILE A 86 16.70 -24.84 2.78
CA ILE A 86 15.47 -25.59 3.03
C ILE A 86 14.79 -24.96 4.24
N GLY A 87 13.69 -24.24 4.00
CA GLY A 87 13.05 -23.46 5.06
C GLY A 87 11.68 -22.93 4.65
N GLY A 88 11.46 -21.62 4.80
CA GLY A 88 10.18 -20.98 4.53
C GLY A 88 9.18 -21.21 5.67
N ASN A 89 7.92 -20.80 5.48
CA ASN A 89 6.93 -20.88 6.55
C ASN A 89 6.68 -22.33 6.98
N THR A 90 6.77 -23.29 6.06
CA THR A 90 6.48 -24.70 6.37
C THR A 90 7.49 -25.33 7.33
N GLN A 91 8.72 -24.80 7.45
CA GLN A 91 9.74 -25.26 8.40
C GLN A 91 9.23 -25.26 9.85
N ASP A 92 8.51 -24.22 10.25
CA ASP A 92 8.00 -24.07 11.61
C ASP A 92 6.73 -24.90 11.89
N HIS A 93 6.23 -25.61 10.87
CA HIS A 93 5.10 -26.53 10.96
C HIS A 93 5.50 -28.00 10.76
N VAL A 94 6.81 -28.28 10.72
CA VAL A 94 7.34 -29.64 10.57
C VAL A 94 7.43 -30.34 11.93
N THR A 95 7.15 -31.65 11.95
CA THR A 95 7.44 -32.53 13.07
C THR A 95 8.14 -33.80 12.59
N TYR A 96 9.32 -34.07 13.13
CA TYR A 96 10.02 -35.33 12.88
C TYR A 96 9.38 -36.50 13.65
N ILE A 97 9.09 -37.60 12.94
CA ILE A 97 8.52 -38.83 13.50
C ILE A 97 9.49 -39.99 13.21
N PRO A 98 10.21 -40.52 14.21
CA PRO A 98 11.22 -41.55 14.01
C PRO A 98 10.71 -42.83 13.33
N ASP A 99 9.45 -43.21 13.58
CA ASP A 99 8.85 -44.44 13.07
C ASP A 99 8.11 -44.28 11.72
N GLN A 100 8.06 -43.05 11.18
CA GLN A 100 7.42 -42.80 9.88
C GLN A 100 8.26 -43.40 8.75
N LYS A 101 7.62 -44.16 7.86
CA LYS A 101 8.31 -44.84 6.74
C LYS A 101 8.41 -43.94 5.51
N GLU A 102 7.38 -43.14 5.31
CA GLU A 102 7.27 -42.14 4.25
C GLU A 102 8.29 -41.02 4.47
N GLN A 103 8.91 -40.54 3.38
CA GLN A 103 9.88 -39.44 3.47
C GLN A 103 9.23 -38.20 4.07
N LEU A 104 8.03 -37.88 3.62
CA LEU A 104 7.31 -36.67 3.99
C LEU A 104 5.80 -36.88 3.77
N ILE A 105 5.00 -36.40 4.72
CA ILE A 105 3.53 -36.38 4.61
C ILE A 105 3.07 -34.94 4.83
N ASN A 106 2.33 -34.40 3.85
CA ASN A 106 1.79 -33.06 3.89
C ASN A 106 0.30 -33.09 4.27
N PHE A 107 -0.06 -32.35 5.32
CA PHE A 107 -1.43 -32.20 5.79
C PHE A 107 -2.00 -30.89 5.27
N TRP A 108 -2.85 -30.99 4.24
CA TRP A 108 -3.44 -29.84 3.56
C TRP A 108 -4.72 -29.38 4.26
N ASP A 109 -4.82 -28.07 4.47
CA ASP A 109 -6.01 -27.41 5.00
C ASP A 109 -6.36 -26.25 4.06
N PRO A 110 -7.39 -26.40 3.20
CA PRO A 110 -7.78 -25.37 2.24
C PRO A 110 -8.19 -24.04 2.88
N SER A 111 -8.59 -24.03 4.16
CA SER A 111 -8.92 -22.80 4.91
C SER A 111 -7.68 -22.05 5.42
N TYR A 112 -6.53 -22.73 5.47
CA TYR A 112 -5.25 -22.14 5.86
C TYR A 112 -4.54 -21.52 4.66
N ASN A 113 -4.20 -22.34 3.67
CA ASN A 113 -3.54 -21.94 2.44
C ASN A 113 -3.77 -23.03 1.36
N SER A 114 -4.13 -22.64 0.14
CA SER A 114 -4.27 -23.60 -0.97
C SER A 114 -2.94 -24.07 -1.55
N ASP A 115 -1.88 -23.28 -1.37
CA ASP A 115 -0.59 -23.44 -2.02
C ASP A 115 0.51 -23.96 -1.06
N GLN A 116 0.20 -24.10 0.23
CA GLN A 116 1.08 -24.68 1.24
C GLN A 116 0.30 -25.63 2.16
N PRO A 117 0.88 -26.75 2.59
CA PRO A 117 0.29 -27.56 3.65
C PRO A 117 0.31 -26.79 4.97
N ARG A 118 -0.64 -27.11 5.85
CA ARG A 118 -0.71 -26.53 7.19
C ARG A 118 0.37 -27.11 8.10
N ASN A 119 0.50 -28.43 8.09
CA ASN A 119 1.49 -29.17 8.86
C ASN A 119 2.19 -30.19 7.96
N THR A 120 3.41 -30.56 8.33
CA THR A 120 4.19 -31.57 7.62
C THR A 120 4.83 -32.52 8.63
N SER A 121 4.81 -33.82 8.37
CA SER A 121 5.58 -34.79 9.15
C SER A 121 6.66 -35.46 8.29
N ILE A 122 7.84 -35.64 8.86
CA ILE A 122 8.99 -36.24 8.17
C ILE A 122 9.49 -37.48 8.89
N GLY A 123 9.87 -38.50 8.11
CA GLY A 123 10.49 -39.73 8.61
C GLY A 123 12.01 -39.74 8.39
N PRO A 124 12.73 -40.76 8.89
CA PRO A 124 14.19 -40.86 8.70
C PRO A 124 14.62 -40.88 7.22
N THR A 125 13.75 -41.31 6.31
CA THR A 125 14.02 -41.38 4.86
C THR A 125 13.94 -40.01 4.16
N PHE A 126 13.51 -38.96 4.85
CA PHE A 126 13.50 -37.58 4.33
C PHE A 126 14.87 -37.12 3.84
N TRP A 127 15.92 -37.41 4.62
CA TRP A 127 17.30 -37.00 4.31
C TRP A 127 17.89 -37.65 3.06
N GLU A 128 17.25 -38.70 2.51
CA GLU A 128 17.63 -39.21 1.19
C GLU A 128 17.50 -38.13 0.11
N ALA A 129 16.50 -37.25 0.20
CA ALA A 129 16.31 -36.12 -0.72
C ALA A 129 17.52 -35.17 -0.73
N LEU A 130 18.17 -34.96 0.42
CA LEU A 130 19.36 -34.10 0.55
C LEU A 130 20.64 -34.76 0.00
N THR A 131 20.54 -36.01 -0.45
CA THR A 131 21.65 -36.74 -1.08
C THR A 131 21.32 -37.22 -2.50
N ALA A 132 20.08 -37.04 -2.95
CA ALA A 132 19.56 -37.61 -4.20
C ALA A 132 20.16 -36.98 -5.47
N ILE A 133 20.38 -35.66 -5.47
CA ILE A 133 21.06 -34.97 -6.57
C ILE A 133 22.47 -34.55 -6.16
N GLU A 134 23.33 -34.27 -7.14
CA GLU A 134 24.73 -33.90 -6.94
C GLU A 134 24.95 -32.39 -7.12
N GLY A 135 26.12 -31.91 -6.68
CA GLY A 135 26.54 -30.52 -6.89
C GLY A 135 25.75 -29.48 -6.09
N THR A 136 25.13 -29.88 -4.98
CA THR A 136 24.39 -28.97 -4.08
C THR A 136 24.85 -29.10 -2.64
N LYS A 137 24.91 -27.95 -1.97
CA LYS A 137 25.03 -27.81 -0.52
C LYS A 137 23.70 -27.34 0.06
N TYR A 138 23.52 -27.47 1.37
CA TYR A 138 22.25 -27.20 2.02
C TYR A 138 22.40 -26.31 3.25
N ILE A 139 21.51 -25.34 3.37
CA ILE A 139 21.17 -24.73 4.66
C ILE A 139 19.94 -25.47 5.15
N PHE A 140 20.02 -26.12 6.30
CA PHE A 140 18.93 -26.94 6.83
C PHE A 140 18.15 -26.17 7.90
N GLY A 141 16.89 -25.90 7.61
CA GLY A 141 15.95 -25.26 8.52
C GLY A 141 15.47 -26.19 9.64
N LEU A 142 15.34 -25.64 10.83
CA LEU A 142 14.89 -26.31 12.05
C LEU A 142 13.67 -25.58 12.63
N ASN A 143 12.71 -26.34 13.14
CA ASN A 143 11.48 -25.78 13.70
C ASN A 143 11.75 -25.00 15.01
N PHE A 144 11.48 -23.69 14.99
CA PHE A 144 11.58 -22.82 16.16
C PHE A 144 10.26 -22.66 16.91
N TYR A 145 9.11 -22.69 16.24
CA TYR A 145 7.86 -22.34 16.91
C TYR A 145 7.18 -23.49 17.66
N LYS A 146 7.57 -24.75 17.44
CA LYS A 146 7.11 -25.90 18.25
C LYS A 146 7.37 -25.64 19.73
N ASN A 147 6.33 -25.79 20.54
CA ASN A 147 6.33 -25.43 21.98
C ASN A 147 5.56 -26.44 22.86
N ASP A 148 5.38 -27.67 22.38
CA ASP A 148 4.88 -28.77 23.22
C ASP A 148 6.03 -29.45 23.97
N SER A 149 5.75 -30.34 24.92
CA SER A 149 6.78 -31.01 25.73
C SER A 149 7.82 -31.82 24.94
N THR A 150 7.59 -32.06 23.64
CA THR A 150 8.48 -32.82 22.75
C THR A 150 9.36 -31.92 21.88
N TYR A 151 9.24 -30.59 21.97
CA TYR A 151 9.93 -29.66 21.07
C TYR A 151 11.45 -29.91 21.03
N LEU A 152 12.07 -30.12 22.20
CA LEU A 152 13.52 -30.27 22.29
C LEU A 152 13.99 -31.63 21.74
N GLU A 153 13.28 -32.71 22.05
CA GLU A 153 13.55 -34.03 21.50
C GLU A 153 13.42 -34.03 19.98
N ASN A 154 12.41 -33.34 19.44
CA ASN A 154 12.20 -33.22 18.01
C ASN A 154 13.36 -32.46 17.34
N LEU A 155 13.72 -31.30 17.90
CA LEU A 155 14.81 -30.46 17.41
C LEU A 155 16.16 -31.21 17.44
N GLN A 156 16.47 -31.91 18.53
CA GLN A 156 17.67 -32.74 18.63
C GLN A 156 17.63 -33.93 17.67
N GLY A 157 16.45 -34.52 17.45
CA GLY A 157 16.22 -35.58 16.48
C GLY A 157 16.55 -35.14 15.05
N GLU A 158 16.04 -33.98 14.62
CA GLU A 158 16.32 -33.40 13.30
C GLU A 158 17.81 -33.12 13.11
N VAL A 159 18.47 -32.52 14.10
CA VAL A 159 19.92 -32.23 14.06
C VAL A 159 20.72 -33.53 13.99
N SER A 160 20.39 -34.52 14.81
CA SER A 160 21.06 -35.82 14.83
C SER A 160 20.94 -36.55 13.49
N GLN A 161 19.75 -36.58 12.89
CA GLN A 161 19.55 -37.17 11.56
C GLN A 161 20.30 -36.40 10.48
N THR A 162 20.31 -35.07 10.54
CA THR A 162 21.03 -34.21 9.59
C THR A 162 22.53 -34.50 9.62
N LEU A 163 23.14 -34.49 10.79
CA LEU A 163 24.57 -34.76 10.96
C LEU A 163 24.95 -36.20 10.60
N ARG A 164 24.02 -37.15 10.78
CA ARG A 164 24.24 -38.56 10.47
C ARG A 164 24.15 -38.85 8.97
N GLN A 165 23.19 -38.25 8.27
CA GLN A 165 22.82 -38.63 6.92
C GLN A 165 23.34 -37.69 5.83
N ILE A 166 23.57 -36.40 6.14
CA ILE A 166 24.14 -35.46 5.19
C ILE A 166 25.67 -35.48 5.30
N PRO A 167 26.39 -35.64 4.18
CA PRO A 167 27.84 -35.49 4.16
C PRO A 167 28.28 -34.11 4.72
N PRO A 168 29.31 -34.03 5.59
CA PRO A 168 29.73 -32.76 6.21
C PRO A 168 30.13 -31.65 5.23
N ASP A 169 30.52 -31.99 4.01
CA ASP A 169 30.85 -31.07 2.91
C ASP A 169 29.62 -30.52 2.19
N ARG A 170 28.47 -31.19 2.32
CA ARG A 170 27.18 -30.79 1.75
C ARG A 170 26.32 -29.99 2.72
N LEU A 171 26.54 -30.09 4.02
CA LEU A 171 25.87 -29.24 5.00
C LEU A 171 26.62 -27.91 5.12
N HIS A 172 25.98 -26.82 4.71
CA HIS A 172 26.53 -25.46 4.78
C HIS A 172 26.33 -24.88 6.19
N LEU A 173 25.06 -24.69 6.61
CA LEU A 173 24.67 -24.11 7.91
C LEU A 173 23.33 -24.69 8.37
N PHE A 174 23.02 -24.53 9.66
CA PHE A 174 21.65 -24.69 10.17
C PHE A 174 20.94 -23.34 10.23
N GLU A 175 19.63 -23.34 10.07
CA GLU A 175 18.77 -22.17 10.28
C GLU A 175 17.72 -22.54 11.34
N ILE A 176 17.48 -21.68 12.32
CA ILE A 176 16.47 -21.92 13.37
C ILE A 176 15.35 -20.89 13.20
N GLY A 177 14.16 -21.40 12.88
CA GLY A 177 12.97 -20.60 12.60
C GLY A 177 13.00 -19.88 11.26
N ASN A 178 11.84 -19.38 10.85
CA ASN A 178 11.64 -18.60 9.64
C ASN A 178 10.81 -17.35 9.93
N GLU A 179 11.21 -16.20 9.39
CA GLU A 179 10.53 -14.91 9.58
C GLU A 179 10.20 -14.63 11.05
N ASN A 180 11.25 -14.74 11.86
CA ASN A 180 11.15 -14.73 13.32
C ASN A 180 10.49 -13.45 13.89
N ASP A 181 10.51 -12.37 13.11
CA ASP A 181 9.86 -11.09 13.37
C ASP A 181 8.33 -11.14 13.35
N TYR A 182 7.72 -12.17 12.74
CA TYR A 182 6.28 -12.39 12.75
C TYR A 182 5.77 -13.26 13.90
N GLY A 183 6.63 -13.88 14.73
CA GLY A 183 6.17 -14.92 15.68
C GLY A 183 5.03 -14.53 16.62
N ALA A 184 5.01 -13.27 17.10
CA ALA A 184 3.92 -12.74 17.92
C ALA A 184 2.63 -12.45 17.11
N LEU A 185 2.76 -12.07 15.84
CA LEU A 185 1.65 -11.72 14.94
C LEU A 185 1.02 -12.95 14.29
N SER A 186 1.80 -13.99 14.01
CA SER A 186 1.36 -15.25 13.42
C SER A 186 0.65 -16.17 14.43
N GLY A 187 0.60 -15.77 15.71
CA GLY A 187 -0.04 -16.54 16.78
C GLY A 187 0.81 -17.66 17.38
N PHE A 188 2.09 -17.78 16.99
CA PHE A 188 3.01 -18.76 17.58
C PHE A 188 3.44 -18.40 19.00
N ARG A 189 3.49 -17.11 19.31
CA ARG A 189 3.84 -16.54 20.62
C ARG A 189 2.81 -15.47 21.00
N PRO A 190 2.63 -15.18 22.31
CA PRO A 190 1.68 -14.16 22.72
C PRO A 190 2.11 -12.77 22.23
N PRO A 191 1.17 -11.80 22.10
CA PRO A 191 1.49 -10.43 21.68
C PRO A 191 2.49 -9.67 22.58
N THR A 192 2.75 -10.17 23.79
CA THR A 192 3.73 -9.62 24.75
C THR A 192 5.17 -10.08 24.50
N TRP A 193 5.39 -11.01 23.57
CA TRP A 193 6.71 -11.57 23.29
C TRP A 193 7.59 -10.53 22.59
N THR A 194 8.73 -10.21 23.20
CA THR A 194 9.63 -9.13 22.78
C THR A 194 10.83 -9.63 21.97
N GLN A 195 11.61 -8.69 21.40
CA GLN A 195 12.86 -9.06 20.69
C GLN A 195 13.87 -9.72 21.63
N GLN A 196 13.92 -9.29 22.89
CA GLN A 196 14.81 -9.91 23.87
C GLN A 196 14.36 -11.35 24.18
N ASP A 197 13.05 -11.57 24.35
CA ASP A 197 12.51 -12.92 24.61
C ASP A 197 12.83 -13.88 23.45
N TRP A 198 12.73 -13.40 22.21
CA TRP A 198 13.16 -14.17 21.05
C TRP A 198 14.66 -14.46 21.07
N VAL A 199 15.51 -13.46 21.34
CA VAL A 199 16.97 -13.65 21.40
C VAL A 199 17.33 -14.73 22.42
N GLU A 200 16.77 -14.65 23.63
CA GLU A 200 17.04 -15.63 24.68
C GLU A 200 16.53 -17.02 24.31
N GLU A 201 15.32 -17.13 23.74
CA GLU A 201 14.78 -18.42 23.29
C GLU A 201 15.59 -19.02 22.14
N TRP A 202 16.03 -18.21 21.18
CA TRP A 202 16.86 -18.64 20.06
C TRP A 202 18.22 -19.15 20.54
N ILE A 203 18.88 -18.41 21.43
CA ILE A 203 20.16 -18.80 22.03
C ILE A 203 20.00 -20.08 22.86
N ASP A 204 18.94 -20.19 23.65
CA ASP A 204 18.65 -21.38 24.44
C ASP A 204 18.48 -22.62 23.55
N ARG A 205 17.68 -22.53 22.48
CA ARG A 205 17.52 -23.63 21.52
C ARG A 205 18.83 -23.97 20.83
N ALA A 206 19.59 -22.96 20.39
CA ALA A 206 20.89 -23.15 19.76
C ALA A 206 21.87 -23.87 20.69
N ARG A 207 21.90 -23.53 21.99
CA ARG A 207 22.72 -24.18 23.02
C ARG A 207 22.38 -25.66 23.18
N HIS A 208 21.10 -26.00 23.22
CA HIS A 208 20.65 -27.38 23.45
C HIS A 208 20.91 -28.34 22.28
N ILE A 209 21.20 -27.83 21.08
CA ILE A 209 21.56 -28.63 19.90
C ILE A 209 23.05 -28.64 19.58
N GLN A 210 23.86 -27.86 20.30
CA GLN A 210 25.31 -27.90 20.11
C GLN A 210 25.84 -29.31 20.35
N THR A 211 26.82 -29.71 19.55
CA THR A 211 27.45 -31.02 19.71
C THR A 211 28.85 -30.89 20.34
N PRO A 212 29.25 -31.80 21.24
CA PRO A 212 30.58 -31.74 21.86
C PRO A 212 31.74 -31.91 20.89
N SER A 213 31.51 -32.57 19.74
CA SER A 213 32.55 -32.89 18.76
C SER A 213 32.81 -31.76 17.77
N LYS A 214 31.77 -31.02 17.36
CA LYS A 214 31.87 -29.89 16.44
C LYS A 214 30.78 -28.87 16.74
N SER A 215 31.17 -27.63 17.00
CA SER A 215 30.22 -26.54 17.18
C SER A 215 29.43 -26.31 15.89
N LEU A 216 28.11 -26.28 16.03
CA LEU A 216 27.17 -25.98 14.96
C LEU A 216 27.20 -24.49 14.66
N ARG A 217 27.09 -24.17 13.37
CA ARG A 217 27.10 -22.80 12.84
C ARG A 217 25.75 -22.48 12.24
N PHE A 218 25.33 -21.23 12.43
CA PHE A 218 23.97 -20.81 12.09
C PHE A 218 23.91 -19.74 11.01
N TYR A 219 22.83 -19.84 10.25
CA TYR A 219 22.29 -18.88 9.31
C TYR A 219 21.13 -18.17 10.01
N ALA A 220 21.24 -16.87 10.25
CA ALA A 220 20.28 -16.15 11.11
C ALA A 220 20.34 -14.63 10.86
N PRO A 221 19.35 -13.81 11.29
CA PRO A 221 18.13 -14.14 12.02
C PRO A 221 16.95 -14.61 11.15
N SER A 222 17.09 -14.54 9.82
CA SER A 222 16.07 -14.96 8.84
C SER A 222 14.74 -14.22 9.00
N THR A 223 14.83 -12.89 9.02
CA THR A 223 13.69 -11.98 9.23
C THR A 223 13.09 -11.49 7.94
N CYS A 224 11.77 -11.33 7.90
CA CYS A 224 11.02 -10.90 6.72
C CYS A 224 11.28 -9.44 6.36
N CYS A 225 11.31 -8.59 7.39
CA CYS A 225 10.90 -7.21 7.22
C CYS A 225 11.87 -6.24 7.90
N TYR A 226 12.15 -5.14 7.20
CA TYR A 226 13.14 -4.15 7.62
C TYR A 226 12.54 -2.88 8.25
N ASN A 227 11.21 -2.81 8.38
CA ASN A 227 10.51 -1.59 8.79
C ASN A 227 10.17 -1.59 10.30
N ILE A 228 10.78 -0.65 11.02
CA ILE A 228 10.65 -0.41 12.48
C ILE A 228 9.36 0.39 12.81
N THR A 229 8.66 0.93 11.81
CA THR A 229 7.65 1.99 12.03
C THR A 229 6.22 1.48 12.21
N THR A 230 5.96 0.17 12.16
CA THR A 230 4.68 -0.37 12.58
C THR A 230 4.68 -0.54 14.10
N PRO A 231 3.61 -0.20 14.83
CA PRO A 231 3.49 -0.49 16.27
C PRO A 231 3.43 -1.99 16.62
N TYR A 232 3.80 -2.84 15.66
CA TYR A 232 3.70 -4.30 15.67
C TYR A 232 5.01 -5.00 15.27
N SER A 233 6.05 -4.28 14.81
CA SER A 233 7.38 -4.86 14.60
C SER A 233 8.19 -4.74 15.90
N PHE A 234 8.11 -5.74 16.77
CA PHE A 234 9.01 -5.80 17.93
C PHE A 234 10.46 -6.06 17.51
N PHE A 235 10.67 -6.56 16.29
CA PHE A 235 11.96 -6.95 15.75
C PHE A 235 12.51 -5.92 14.74
N SER A 236 13.80 -5.59 14.84
CA SER A 236 14.49 -4.69 13.91
C SER A 236 15.86 -5.22 13.48
N PRO A 237 16.09 -5.50 12.19
CA PRO A 237 17.38 -5.99 11.69
C PRO A 237 18.53 -4.98 11.86
N TRP A 238 18.20 -3.72 12.13
CA TRP A 238 19.16 -2.64 12.39
C TRP A 238 19.72 -2.68 13.81
N THR A 239 18.92 -3.20 14.76
CA THR A 239 19.25 -3.12 16.20
C THR A 239 19.54 -4.48 16.81
N ILE A 240 19.15 -5.58 16.16
CA ILE A 240 19.35 -6.93 16.72
C ILE A 240 20.82 -7.25 17.02
N TRP A 241 21.73 -6.66 16.25
CA TRP A 241 23.18 -6.84 16.41
C TRP A 241 23.82 -5.87 17.43
N ASN A 242 23.04 -5.02 18.09
CA ASN A 242 23.53 -4.10 19.11
C ASN A 242 23.88 -4.86 20.40
N SER A 243 24.79 -4.27 21.19
CA SER A 243 25.19 -4.81 22.49
C SER A 243 24.05 -4.90 23.51
N THR A 244 22.92 -4.19 23.29
CA THR A 244 21.73 -4.31 24.13
C THR A 244 21.12 -5.71 24.07
N PHE A 245 21.04 -6.30 22.87
CA PHE A 245 20.46 -7.62 22.67
C PHE A 245 21.52 -8.72 22.74
N ASP A 246 22.74 -8.40 22.31
CA ASP A 246 23.89 -9.30 22.37
C ASP A 246 23.57 -10.67 21.73
N TYR A 247 22.97 -10.60 20.55
CA TYR A 247 22.37 -11.74 19.86
C TYR A 247 23.37 -12.85 19.51
N ASP A 248 24.60 -12.49 19.12
CA ASP A 248 25.67 -13.44 18.78
C ASP A 248 26.70 -13.60 19.91
N ARG A 249 26.27 -13.51 21.17
CA ARG A 249 27.18 -13.59 22.33
C ARG A 249 28.00 -14.87 22.43
N ASP A 250 27.47 -15.97 21.88
CA ASP A 250 28.15 -17.26 21.82
C ASP A 250 29.00 -17.43 20.55
N GLY A 251 28.90 -16.51 19.57
CA GLY A 251 29.73 -16.47 18.37
C GLY A 251 29.47 -17.61 17.37
N TRP A 252 28.22 -18.07 17.27
CA TRP A 252 27.83 -19.21 16.42
C TRP A 252 27.21 -18.82 15.09
N ILE A 253 26.85 -17.55 14.90
CA ILE A 253 26.24 -17.09 13.66
C ILE A 253 27.35 -16.79 12.64
N SER A 254 27.30 -17.47 11.49
CA SER A 254 28.31 -17.34 10.44
C SER A 254 27.89 -16.40 9.31
N GLU A 255 26.61 -16.43 8.96
CA GLU A 255 26.06 -15.68 7.82
C GLU A 255 24.75 -15.01 8.24
N VAL A 256 24.59 -13.74 7.85
CA VAL A 256 23.40 -12.95 8.10
C VAL A 256 22.36 -13.20 7.02
N SER A 257 21.18 -13.62 7.46
CA SER A 257 20.01 -13.88 6.64
C SER A 257 18.96 -12.78 6.81
N GLN A 258 18.63 -12.10 5.72
CA GLN A 258 17.49 -11.20 5.63
C GLN A 258 16.62 -11.63 4.45
N HIS A 259 15.30 -11.53 4.56
CA HIS A 259 14.40 -11.75 3.44
C HIS A 259 14.00 -10.43 2.79
N GLY A 260 13.56 -10.50 1.55
CA GLY A 260 13.06 -9.34 0.81
C GLY A 260 12.27 -9.75 -0.42
N TYR A 261 11.18 -9.04 -0.70
CA TYR A 261 10.40 -9.21 -1.91
C TYR A 261 10.08 -7.82 -2.47
N ILE A 262 10.05 -7.68 -3.80
CA ILE A 262 9.76 -6.37 -4.43
C ILE A 262 8.34 -5.89 -4.12
N SER A 263 7.39 -6.81 -4.00
CA SER A 263 5.99 -6.52 -3.71
C SER A 263 5.31 -7.74 -3.09
N SER A 264 4.01 -7.63 -2.77
CA SER A 264 3.19 -8.72 -2.25
C SER A 264 1.91 -8.88 -3.06
N THR A 265 1.33 -10.07 -3.10
CA THR A 265 0.03 -10.30 -3.78
C THR A 265 -1.08 -9.38 -3.26
N GLY A 266 -1.05 -9.02 -1.97
CA GLY A 266 -1.97 -8.05 -1.35
C GLY A 266 -1.84 -6.62 -1.91
N GLN A 267 -0.68 -6.26 -2.47
CA GLN A 267 -0.44 -5.00 -3.17
C GLN A 267 -0.78 -5.06 -4.67
N ASN A 268 -1.29 -6.21 -5.17
CA ASN A 268 -1.64 -6.66 -6.55
C ASN A 268 -0.65 -6.31 -7.69
N PRO A 269 0.65 -6.56 -7.56
CA PRO A 269 1.74 -6.24 -8.53
C PRO A 269 1.32 -6.32 -10.02
N THR A 270 1.84 -5.41 -10.84
CA THR A 270 1.63 -5.43 -12.30
C THR A 270 2.98 -5.56 -12.97
N LEU A 271 3.02 -6.17 -14.15
CA LEU A 271 4.28 -6.47 -14.81
C LEU A 271 5.11 -5.21 -15.09
N GLN A 272 4.56 -4.24 -15.85
CA GLN A 272 5.26 -2.98 -16.14
C GLN A 272 5.67 -2.17 -14.90
N ALA A 273 4.76 -1.94 -13.96
CA ALA A 273 5.02 -0.98 -12.87
C ALA A 273 5.83 -1.58 -11.72
N THR A 274 5.79 -2.90 -11.53
CA THR A 274 6.41 -3.57 -10.38
C THR A 274 7.71 -4.29 -10.74
N LEU A 275 7.69 -5.17 -11.76
CA LEU A 275 8.83 -6.03 -12.08
C LEU A 275 9.67 -5.47 -13.23
N MET A 276 9.03 -5.05 -14.32
CA MET A 276 9.70 -4.43 -15.47
C MET A 276 9.89 -2.92 -15.23
N ASN A 277 10.40 -2.55 -14.05
CA ASN A 277 10.71 -1.18 -13.66
C ASN A 277 12.00 -1.18 -12.82
N HIS A 278 13.08 -0.63 -13.36
CA HIS A 278 14.38 -0.55 -12.70
C HIS A 278 14.32 0.30 -11.43
N THR A 279 13.56 1.39 -11.43
CA THR A 279 13.39 2.25 -10.25
C THR A 279 12.74 1.49 -9.09
N SER A 280 11.83 0.54 -9.37
CA SER A 280 11.26 -0.36 -8.36
C SER A 280 12.32 -1.27 -7.71
N VAL A 281 13.25 -1.80 -8.52
CA VAL A 281 14.39 -2.61 -8.05
C VAL A 281 15.34 -1.76 -7.20
N VAL A 282 15.65 -0.54 -7.63
CA VAL A 282 16.53 0.40 -6.93
C VAL A 282 15.96 0.80 -5.57
N ILE A 283 14.67 1.16 -5.51
CA ILE A 283 13.99 1.57 -4.28
C ILE A 283 14.02 0.44 -3.25
N ASN A 284 13.64 -0.78 -3.65
CA ASN A 284 13.68 -1.94 -2.76
C ASN A 284 15.10 -2.31 -2.33
N GLY A 285 16.07 -2.24 -3.24
CA GLY A 285 17.45 -2.56 -2.94
C GLY A 285 18.17 -1.52 -2.06
N THR A 286 17.69 -0.27 -1.98
CA THR A 286 18.32 0.80 -1.18
C THR A 286 18.44 0.41 0.30
N VAL A 287 17.42 -0.26 0.85
CA VAL A 287 17.44 -0.73 2.24
C VAL A 287 18.46 -1.86 2.41
N HIS A 288 18.45 -2.84 1.49
CA HIS A 288 19.41 -3.94 1.51
C HIS A 288 20.85 -3.50 1.27
N GLN A 289 21.08 -2.44 0.48
CA GLN A 289 22.39 -1.83 0.32
C GLN A 289 22.91 -1.27 1.65
N SER A 290 22.04 -0.60 2.40
CA SER A 290 22.38 -0.05 3.71
C SER A 290 22.63 -1.15 4.75
N LEU A 291 21.80 -2.20 4.78
CA LEU A 291 21.99 -3.36 5.66
C LEU A 291 23.24 -4.17 5.29
N CYS A 292 23.52 -4.34 3.99
CA CYS A 292 24.71 -5.00 3.49
C CYS A 292 25.96 -4.24 3.95
N LYS A 293 25.98 -2.92 3.77
CA LYS A 293 27.06 -2.07 4.28
C LYS A 293 27.23 -2.19 5.79
N LEU A 294 26.15 -2.09 6.56
CA LEU A 294 26.18 -2.22 8.03
C LEU A 294 26.83 -3.54 8.48
N ASN A 295 26.44 -4.65 7.86
CA ASN A 295 26.97 -5.97 8.19
C ASN A 295 28.42 -6.16 7.74
N HIS A 296 28.76 -5.68 6.54
CA HIS A 296 30.14 -5.73 6.03
C HIS A 296 31.11 -4.89 6.85
N ASP A 297 30.70 -3.69 7.27
CA ASP A 297 31.50 -2.82 8.15
C ASP A 297 31.76 -3.49 9.52
N ALA A 298 30.85 -4.38 9.95
CA ALA A 298 31.00 -5.23 11.14
C ALA A 298 31.69 -6.58 10.88
N GLY A 299 32.18 -6.83 9.65
CA GLY A 299 32.86 -8.08 9.27
C GLY A 299 31.94 -9.30 9.08
N ARG A 300 30.62 -9.10 9.01
CA ARG A 300 29.62 -10.16 8.81
C ARG A 300 29.30 -10.35 7.33
N VAL A 301 29.03 -11.58 6.93
CA VAL A 301 28.60 -11.91 5.55
C VAL A 301 27.09 -11.66 5.44
N TYR A 302 26.68 -10.77 4.54
CA TYR A 302 25.26 -10.45 4.32
C TYR A 302 24.69 -11.19 3.10
N THR A 303 23.59 -11.89 3.31
CA THR A 303 22.91 -12.68 2.27
C THR A 303 21.40 -12.46 2.32
N LEU A 304 20.75 -12.62 1.16
CA LEU A 304 19.30 -12.72 1.11
C LEU A 304 18.87 -14.18 1.22
N GLY A 305 18.35 -14.56 2.38
CA GLY A 305 18.00 -15.95 2.71
C GLY A 305 16.70 -16.44 2.08
N GLU A 306 15.82 -15.50 1.73
CA GLU A 306 14.62 -15.76 0.98
C GLU A 306 14.21 -14.51 0.22
N THR A 307 14.08 -14.63 -1.10
CA THR A 307 13.67 -13.51 -1.94
C THR A 307 13.03 -13.97 -3.24
N ASN A 308 12.11 -13.17 -3.78
CA ASN A 308 11.63 -13.30 -5.15
C ASN A 308 10.86 -12.04 -5.60
N SER A 309 10.22 -12.10 -6.76
CA SER A 309 9.39 -11.04 -7.36
C SER A 309 8.28 -10.56 -6.42
N VAL A 310 7.33 -11.43 -6.06
CA VAL A 310 6.11 -11.06 -5.33
C VAL A 310 5.87 -12.06 -4.22
N SER A 311 5.79 -11.61 -2.97
CA SER A 311 5.47 -12.48 -1.83
C SER A 311 4.03 -13.01 -1.87
N GLY A 312 3.78 -14.12 -1.18
CA GLY A 312 2.52 -14.87 -1.31
C GLY A 312 2.50 -15.72 -2.58
N GLN A 313 3.56 -16.53 -2.78
CA GLN A 313 3.68 -17.52 -3.86
C GLN A 313 3.69 -16.96 -5.30
N GLY A 314 3.73 -15.63 -5.46
CA GLY A 314 3.81 -14.93 -6.74
C GLY A 314 2.45 -14.58 -7.32
N ALA A 315 2.43 -13.66 -8.29
CA ALA A 315 1.22 -13.23 -8.98
C ALA A 315 1.15 -13.79 -10.41
N PHE A 316 0.00 -14.34 -10.79
CA PHE A 316 -0.24 -14.80 -12.18
C PHE A 316 -0.19 -13.64 -13.17
N GLY A 317 0.37 -13.88 -14.35
CA GLY A 317 0.58 -12.87 -15.40
C GLY A 317 1.67 -11.85 -15.06
N VAL A 318 2.40 -12.05 -13.96
CA VAL A 318 3.41 -11.12 -13.47
C VAL A 318 4.68 -11.87 -13.08
N SER A 319 4.58 -12.83 -12.17
CA SER A 319 5.72 -13.63 -11.69
C SER A 319 6.08 -14.81 -12.60
N ASN A 320 5.11 -15.33 -13.37
CA ASN A 320 5.25 -16.54 -14.18
C ASN A 320 5.42 -16.29 -15.68
N VAL A 321 5.90 -15.10 -16.09
CA VAL A 321 5.96 -14.67 -17.50
C VAL A 321 7.36 -14.17 -17.86
N PHE A 322 7.68 -14.04 -19.15
CA PHE A 322 9.00 -13.59 -19.62
C PHE A 322 9.49 -12.28 -18.99
N GLY A 323 8.59 -11.33 -18.72
CA GLY A 323 8.96 -10.09 -18.04
C GLY A 323 9.49 -10.30 -16.61
N SER A 324 9.17 -11.40 -15.93
CA SER A 324 9.79 -11.75 -14.64
C SER A 324 11.22 -12.26 -14.81
N ALA A 325 11.56 -12.90 -15.95
CA ALA A 325 12.93 -13.29 -16.29
C ALA A 325 13.83 -12.07 -16.49
N LEU A 326 13.30 -11.03 -17.15
CA LEU A 326 13.97 -9.73 -17.30
C LEU A 326 14.18 -9.05 -15.93
N PHE A 327 13.16 -9.09 -15.08
CA PHE A 327 13.24 -8.59 -13.71
C PHE A 327 14.31 -9.31 -12.90
N ILE A 328 14.38 -10.65 -12.93
CA ILE A 328 15.39 -11.41 -12.17
C ILE A 328 16.79 -11.01 -12.58
N LEU A 329 17.02 -10.81 -13.88
CA LEU A 329 18.29 -10.35 -14.41
C LEU A 329 18.64 -8.95 -13.88
N ASP A 330 17.69 -8.02 -13.83
CA ASP A 330 17.91 -6.70 -13.23
C ASP A 330 18.15 -6.77 -11.72
N TYR A 331 17.32 -7.54 -11.02
CA TYR A 331 17.27 -7.68 -9.57
C TYR A 331 18.54 -8.30 -9.01
N GLU A 332 18.95 -9.47 -9.52
CA GLU A 332 20.15 -10.16 -9.05
C GLU A 332 21.42 -9.34 -9.35
N LEU A 333 21.52 -8.72 -10.53
CA LEU A 333 22.70 -7.92 -10.89
C LEU A 333 22.78 -6.59 -10.11
N TYR A 334 21.64 -5.97 -9.80
CA TYR A 334 21.60 -4.80 -8.93
C TYR A 334 22.13 -5.13 -7.53
N TYR A 335 21.66 -6.21 -6.92
CA TYR A 335 22.09 -6.63 -5.59
C TYR A 335 23.54 -7.11 -5.56
N ALA A 336 24.00 -7.77 -6.62
CA ALA A 336 25.42 -8.10 -6.79
C ALA A 336 26.28 -6.82 -6.85
N SER A 337 25.82 -5.76 -7.53
CA SER A 337 26.61 -4.55 -7.76
C SER A 337 27.03 -3.81 -6.48
N PHE A 338 26.24 -3.88 -5.41
CA PHE A 338 26.57 -3.28 -4.11
C PHE A 338 27.10 -4.28 -3.08
N GLY A 339 27.28 -5.55 -3.47
CA GLY A 339 28.05 -6.52 -2.70
C GLY A 339 27.24 -7.49 -1.84
N VAL A 340 25.97 -7.77 -2.12
CA VAL A 340 25.30 -8.91 -1.47
C VAL A 340 26.06 -10.20 -1.80
N ASN A 341 26.37 -11.02 -0.79
CA ASN A 341 27.24 -12.19 -0.97
C ASN A 341 26.51 -13.34 -1.68
N ARG A 342 25.22 -13.52 -1.38
CA ARG A 342 24.38 -14.58 -1.93
C ARG A 342 22.90 -14.21 -1.89
N MET A 343 22.14 -14.67 -2.89
CA MET A 343 20.69 -14.55 -2.95
C MET A 343 20.06 -15.95 -3.09
N HIS A 344 19.10 -16.23 -2.22
CA HIS A 344 18.33 -17.47 -2.22
C HIS A 344 16.94 -17.22 -2.81
N MET A 345 16.81 -17.50 -4.10
CA MET A 345 15.57 -17.29 -4.85
C MET A 345 14.53 -18.34 -4.47
N HIS A 346 13.45 -17.91 -3.83
CA HIS A 346 12.51 -18.83 -3.18
C HIS A 346 11.66 -19.62 -4.18
N GLN A 347 11.41 -20.90 -3.88
CA GLN A 347 10.80 -21.90 -4.74
C GLN A 347 9.77 -22.74 -3.98
N GLY A 348 8.76 -23.20 -4.71
CA GLY A 348 7.77 -24.18 -4.26
C GLY A 348 7.11 -24.84 -5.47
N THR A 349 6.53 -26.03 -5.30
CA THR A 349 6.13 -26.89 -6.43
C THR A 349 5.15 -26.21 -7.40
N ALA A 350 4.23 -25.36 -6.92
CA ALA A 350 3.26 -24.64 -7.75
C ALA A 350 3.34 -23.10 -7.58
N TYR A 351 4.52 -22.57 -7.25
CA TYR A 351 4.68 -21.13 -7.06
C TYR A 351 4.85 -20.42 -8.39
N ARG A 352 4.13 -19.31 -8.57
CA ARG A 352 4.11 -18.56 -9.83
C ARG A 352 5.47 -17.92 -10.11
N TYR A 353 6.21 -17.55 -9.07
CA TYR A 353 7.59 -17.05 -9.22
C TYR A 353 8.64 -18.16 -9.29
N GLY A 354 8.24 -19.43 -9.18
CA GLY A 354 9.16 -20.56 -9.20
C GLY A 354 9.86 -20.64 -10.56
N ALA A 355 11.17 -20.88 -10.55
CA ALA A 355 11.98 -20.99 -11.75
C ALA A 355 11.65 -22.25 -12.55
N TRP A 356 11.22 -23.31 -11.89
CA TRP A 356 10.65 -24.48 -12.54
C TRP A 356 9.65 -25.17 -11.62
N MET A 357 8.77 -25.95 -12.22
CA MET A 357 7.86 -26.85 -11.54
C MET A 357 8.44 -28.26 -11.61
N PRO A 358 8.93 -28.83 -10.48
CA PRO A 358 9.77 -30.03 -10.50
C PRO A 358 9.01 -31.32 -10.82
N ILE A 359 7.70 -31.36 -10.58
CA ILE A 359 6.80 -32.51 -10.82
C ILE A 359 5.47 -32.03 -11.41
N ALA A 360 4.70 -32.94 -12.01
CA ALA A 360 3.33 -32.64 -12.43
C ALA A 360 2.41 -32.54 -11.20
N GLN A 361 1.56 -31.52 -11.14
CA GLN A 361 0.53 -31.36 -10.13
C GLN A 361 -0.75 -30.79 -10.77
N ASN A 362 -1.90 -31.38 -10.48
CA ASN A 362 -3.22 -30.92 -10.96
C ASN A 362 -3.32 -30.67 -12.48
N GLY A 363 -2.63 -31.49 -13.29
CA GLY A 363 -2.62 -31.37 -14.75
C GLY A 363 -1.70 -30.28 -15.30
N THR A 364 -0.84 -29.69 -14.45
CA THR A 364 0.20 -28.71 -14.83
C THR A 364 1.59 -29.25 -14.51
N GLY A 365 2.59 -28.92 -15.34
CA GLY A 365 3.98 -29.36 -15.17
C GLY A 365 4.22 -30.86 -15.44
N PRO A 366 5.47 -31.34 -15.28
CA PRO A 366 6.66 -30.57 -14.93
C PRO A 366 7.03 -29.58 -16.05
N SER A 367 7.59 -28.43 -15.70
CA SER A 367 7.91 -27.40 -16.68
C SER A 367 9.05 -26.49 -16.22
N THR A 368 9.81 -25.98 -17.18
CA THR A 368 10.73 -24.87 -16.95
C THR A 368 9.93 -23.58 -17.07
N ASN A 369 9.91 -22.77 -16.02
CA ASN A 369 9.13 -21.54 -16.01
C ASN A 369 10.00 -20.37 -16.50
N PRO A 370 9.39 -19.27 -16.98
CA PRO A 370 10.12 -18.10 -17.46
C PRO A 370 11.23 -17.57 -16.53
N PRO A 371 11.05 -17.48 -15.19
CA PRO A 371 12.10 -17.00 -14.29
C PRO A 371 13.46 -17.69 -14.42
N TYR A 372 13.50 -19.00 -14.77
CA TYR A 372 14.75 -19.75 -14.94
C TYR A 372 15.66 -19.16 -16.02
N TYR A 373 15.09 -18.62 -17.09
CA TYR A 373 15.87 -18.02 -18.18
C TYR A 373 16.61 -16.76 -17.72
N GLY A 374 16.03 -15.99 -16.79
CA GLY A 374 16.69 -14.88 -16.12
C GLY A 374 17.90 -15.36 -15.31
N HIS A 375 17.72 -16.42 -14.53
CA HIS A 375 18.81 -17.02 -13.75
C HIS A 375 19.95 -17.55 -14.64
N ALA A 376 19.63 -18.21 -15.75
CA ALA A 376 20.62 -18.67 -16.72
C ALA A 376 21.45 -17.51 -17.28
N MET A 377 20.81 -16.36 -17.55
CA MET A 377 21.50 -15.18 -18.04
C MET A 377 22.39 -14.53 -16.96
N VAL A 378 21.95 -14.48 -15.71
CA VAL A 378 22.75 -13.97 -14.59
C VAL A 378 24.00 -14.83 -14.36
N SER A 379 23.84 -16.15 -14.27
CA SER A 379 24.98 -17.07 -14.12
C SER A 379 25.95 -16.95 -15.29
N LYS A 380 25.43 -16.87 -16.52
CA LYS A 380 26.27 -16.63 -17.70
C LYS A 380 26.96 -15.26 -17.68
N PHE A 381 26.42 -14.25 -17.00
CA PHE A 381 27.03 -12.93 -16.86
C PHE A 381 28.06 -12.83 -15.72
N ILE A 382 27.88 -13.56 -14.61
CA ILE A 382 28.86 -13.66 -13.52
C ILE A 382 30.07 -14.49 -13.97
N GLY A 383 29.81 -15.63 -14.63
CA GLY A 383 30.84 -16.52 -15.16
C GLY A 383 31.71 -17.20 -14.10
N PRO A 384 32.72 -17.97 -14.53
CA PRO A 384 33.50 -18.83 -13.64
C PRO A 384 34.67 -18.12 -12.96
N HIS A 385 34.90 -16.83 -13.25
CA HIS A 385 36.10 -16.14 -12.78
C HIS A 385 35.95 -15.73 -11.31
N PRO A 386 36.85 -16.14 -10.40
CA PRO A 386 36.66 -15.96 -8.95
C PRO A 386 36.77 -14.49 -8.49
N ASN A 387 37.36 -13.62 -9.31
CA ASN A 387 37.48 -12.19 -9.03
C ASN A 387 36.56 -11.32 -9.90
N THR A 388 35.44 -11.86 -10.39
CA THR A 388 34.45 -11.06 -11.11
C THR A 388 33.89 -9.97 -10.20
N ARG A 389 33.91 -8.72 -10.65
CA ARG A 389 33.26 -7.57 -9.99
C ARG A 389 32.19 -7.00 -10.89
N ILE A 390 31.06 -6.59 -10.31
CA ILE A 390 29.92 -6.04 -11.03
C ILE A 390 29.76 -4.58 -10.68
N ASN A 391 29.47 -3.76 -11.68
CA ASN A 391 29.13 -2.35 -11.52
C ASN A 391 27.78 -2.07 -12.19
N ASN A 392 26.86 -1.45 -11.44
CA ASN A 392 25.66 -0.85 -12.01
C ASN A 392 26.05 0.43 -12.76
N ILE A 393 25.54 0.58 -13.99
CA ILE A 393 25.69 1.78 -14.80
C ILE A 393 24.35 2.50 -14.75
N ASP A 394 24.27 3.55 -13.94
CA ASP A 394 23.05 4.34 -13.79
C ASP A 394 22.74 5.08 -15.10
N LEU A 395 21.61 4.73 -15.71
CA LEU A 395 21.08 5.35 -16.93
C LEU A 395 20.02 6.41 -16.65
N HIS A 396 19.69 6.65 -15.38
CA HIS A 396 18.63 7.56 -14.93
C HIS A 396 17.29 7.32 -15.64
N SER A 397 16.94 6.04 -15.83
CA SER A 397 15.72 5.59 -16.51
C SER A 397 14.99 4.54 -15.67
N ASP A 398 13.65 4.61 -15.69
CA ASP A 398 12.79 3.61 -15.07
C ASP A 398 12.77 2.29 -15.86
N PHE A 399 13.08 2.33 -17.16
CA PHE A 399 12.87 1.18 -18.06
C PHE A 399 14.13 0.71 -18.77
N TYR A 400 15.27 1.36 -18.55
CA TYR A 400 16.57 0.94 -19.06
C TYR A 400 17.55 0.75 -17.91
N SER A 401 18.21 -0.40 -17.88
CA SER A 401 19.29 -0.65 -16.94
C SER A 401 20.48 -1.32 -17.61
N ALA A 402 21.67 -1.10 -17.05
CA ALA A 402 22.90 -1.65 -17.58
C ALA A 402 23.88 -2.04 -16.47
N TYR A 403 24.61 -3.13 -16.72
CA TYR A 403 25.58 -3.68 -15.78
C TYR A 403 26.86 -4.05 -16.50
N ALA A 404 28.02 -3.81 -15.88
CA ALA A 404 29.32 -4.22 -16.39
C ALA A 404 30.00 -5.19 -15.42
N ALA A 405 30.53 -6.29 -15.97
CA ALA A 405 31.34 -7.26 -15.25
C ALA A 405 32.82 -7.10 -15.61
N TYR A 406 33.66 -7.11 -14.60
CA TYR A 406 35.11 -6.93 -14.70
C TYR A 406 35.84 -8.18 -14.21
N GLU A 407 36.76 -8.68 -15.02
CA GLU A 407 37.63 -9.81 -14.69
C GLU A 407 39.09 -9.36 -14.76
N ASN A 408 39.88 -9.66 -13.73
CA ASN A 408 41.30 -9.25 -13.65
C ASN A 408 41.54 -7.75 -13.94
N GLY A 409 40.62 -6.91 -13.46
CA GLY A 409 40.71 -5.46 -13.65
C GLY A 409 40.38 -4.98 -15.07
N ARG A 410 39.78 -5.82 -15.92
CA ARG A 410 39.39 -5.48 -17.30
C ARG A 410 37.91 -5.76 -17.54
N LEU A 411 37.26 -4.93 -18.34
CA LEU A 411 35.87 -5.12 -18.78
C LEU A 411 35.77 -6.43 -19.56
N ALA A 412 34.94 -7.35 -19.07
CA ALA A 412 34.72 -8.66 -19.67
C ALA A 412 33.36 -8.74 -20.36
N ARG A 413 32.29 -8.29 -19.68
CA ARG A 413 30.90 -8.42 -20.12
C ARG A 413 30.06 -7.17 -19.79
N VAL A 414 29.05 -6.90 -20.62
CA VAL A 414 28.03 -5.84 -20.38
C VAL A 414 26.63 -6.41 -20.63
N VAL A 415 25.68 -6.14 -19.74
CA VAL A 415 24.25 -6.45 -19.87
C VAL A 415 23.47 -5.16 -20.10
N LEU A 416 22.49 -5.20 -20.99
CA LEU A 416 21.62 -4.09 -21.37
C LEU A 416 20.16 -4.52 -21.35
N LEU A 417 19.37 -3.95 -20.45
CA LEU A 417 17.96 -4.32 -20.28
C LEU A 417 17.04 -3.25 -20.85
N ASN A 418 16.06 -3.72 -21.60
CA ASN A 418 14.90 -2.94 -21.99
C ASN A 418 13.68 -3.54 -21.26
N LEU A 419 13.13 -2.78 -20.33
CA LEU A 419 12.03 -3.17 -19.45
C LEU A 419 10.70 -2.55 -19.90
N HIS A 420 10.58 -2.10 -21.14
CA HIS A 420 9.28 -1.72 -21.68
C HIS A 420 8.42 -2.95 -21.96
N GLU A 421 7.25 -3.03 -21.33
CA GLU A 421 6.28 -4.09 -21.54
C GLU A 421 5.70 -3.97 -22.96
N TRP A 422 5.85 -5.04 -23.74
CA TRP A 422 5.24 -5.16 -25.05
C TRP A 422 4.71 -6.58 -25.28
N ASN A 423 3.51 -6.68 -25.86
CA ASN A 423 2.90 -7.93 -26.27
C ASN A 423 2.25 -7.78 -27.64
N PRO A 424 2.30 -8.81 -28.51
CA PRO A 424 1.68 -8.76 -29.83
C PRO A 424 0.14 -8.67 -29.72
N SER A 425 -0.50 -7.81 -30.52
CA SER A 425 -1.97 -7.73 -30.61
C SER A 425 -2.54 -8.99 -31.27
N THR A 426 -3.69 -9.46 -30.79
CA THR A 426 -4.43 -10.59 -31.38
C THR A 426 -5.06 -10.26 -32.74
N ASP A 427 -5.19 -8.98 -33.09
CA ASP A 427 -5.67 -8.54 -34.40
C ASP A 427 -4.54 -8.61 -35.43
N GLN A 428 -4.54 -9.68 -36.22
CA GLN A 428 -3.55 -9.99 -37.26
C GLN A 428 -3.51 -8.98 -38.44
N THR A 429 -4.22 -7.85 -38.37
CA THR A 429 -4.34 -6.89 -39.47
C THR A 429 -3.29 -5.78 -39.47
N GLU A 430 -2.58 -5.55 -38.36
CA GLU A 430 -1.37 -4.73 -38.33
C GLU A 430 -0.31 -5.41 -37.46
N ALA A 431 0.70 -6.03 -38.11
CA ALA A 431 1.92 -6.44 -37.43
C ALA A 431 2.67 -5.18 -36.97
N SER A 432 2.25 -4.62 -35.85
CA SER A 432 2.97 -3.54 -35.16
C SER A 432 4.35 -4.09 -34.81
N LYS A 433 5.39 -3.60 -35.49
CA LYS A 433 6.77 -3.93 -35.15
C LYS A 433 7.01 -3.57 -33.70
N ALA A 434 7.63 -4.48 -32.94
CA ALA A 434 8.02 -4.20 -31.58
C ALA A 434 8.86 -2.89 -31.54
N PRO A 435 8.56 -1.98 -30.61
CA PRO A 435 9.34 -0.75 -30.48
C PRO A 435 10.80 -1.12 -30.19
N SER A 436 11.75 -0.42 -30.78
CA SER A 436 13.16 -0.75 -30.63
C SER A 436 14.03 0.44 -30.27
N THR A 437 14.96 0.19 -29.36
CA THR A 437 15.93 1.12 -28.83
C THR A 437 17.33 0.71 -29.30
N THR A 438 18.22 1.67 -29.51
CA THR A 438 19.62 1.42 -29.85
C THR A 438 20.51 1.89 -28.71
N PHE A 439 21.29 0.99 -28.13
CA PHE A 439 22.30 1.29 -27.13
C PHE A 439 23.65 1.55 -27.82
N THR A 440 24.22 2.73 -27.62
CA THR A 440 25.53 3.09 -28.15
C THR A 440 26.55 3.14 -27.02
N ILE A 441 27.46 2.18 -27.03
CA ILE A 441 28.46 1.97 -25.98
C ILE A 441 29.79 2.58 -26.40
N SER A 442 30.28 3.51 -25.59
CA SER A 442 31.62 4.06 -25.70
C SER A 442 32.51 3.52 -24.58
N THR A 443 33.72 3.09 -24.95
CA THR A 443 34.75 2.64 -24.00
C THR A 443 36.02 3.50 -24.07
N GLY A 444 35.93 4.68 -24.70
CA GLY A 444 37.07 5.56 -25.00
C GLY A 444 37.93 5.05 -26.18
N GLN A 445 38.85 5.88 -26.70
CA GLN A 445 39.64 5.53 -27.89
C GLN A 445 40.70 4.43 -27.60
N ARG A 446 40.67 3.34 -28.39
CA ARG A 446 41.60 2.18 -28.48
C ARG A 446 41.64 1.15 -27.35
N GLY A 447 41.05 -0.04 -27.53
CA GLY A 447 41.28 -1.20 -26.63
C GLY A 447 40.42 -2.44 -26.93
N ILE A 448 39.13 -2.26 -27.23
CA ILE A 448 38.24 -3.34 -27.67
C ILE A 448 38.32 -3.42 -29.21
N LYS A 449 38.30 -4.63 -29.79
CA LYS A 449 38.36 -4.84 -31.26
C LYS A 449 37.04 -5.32 -31.82
N TYR A 450 36.36 -6.18 -31.08
CA TYR A 450 35.06 -6.74 -31.43
C TYR A 450 34.30 -7.11 -30.16
N ALA A 451 32.99 -7.24 -30.30
CA ALA A 451 32.07 -7.72 -29.28
C ALA A 451 31.18 -8.81 -29.86
N THR A 452 30.93 -9.87 -29.09
CA THR A 452 29.86 -10.84 -29.38
C THR A 452 28.60 -10.43 -28.63
N VAL A 453 27.43 -10.60 -29.25
CA VAL A 453 26.14 -10.28 -28.62
C VAL A 453 25.36 -11.57 -28.42
N GLU A 454 24.75 -11.71 -27.26
CA GLU A 454 23.79 -12.76 -26.98
C GLU A 454 22.45 -12.15 -26.55
N LEU A 455 21.37 -12.87 -26.80
CA LEU A 455 20.02 -12.35 -26.63
C LEU A 455 19.21 -13.28 -25.74
N MET A 456 18.43 -12.69 -24.84
CA MET A 456 17.35 -13.38 -24.15
C MET A 456 16.02 -12.84 -24.69
N THR A 457 15.23 -13.70 -25.33
CA THR A 457 14.09 -13.31 -26.17
C THR A 457 12.87 -14.21 -25.96
N ALA A 458 11.68 -13.64 -26.17
CA ALA A 458 10.40 -14.35 -26.19
C ALA A 458 9.41 -13.66 -27.16
N PRO A 459 8.24 -14.26 -27.48
CA PRO A 459 7.22 -13.63 -28.32
C PRO A 459 6.60 -12.34 -27.77
N GLY A 460 6.69 -12.09 -26.46
CA GLY A 460 6.11 -10.95 -25.75
C GLY A 460 6.40 -11.01 -24.25
N ALA A 461 6.24 -9.91 -23.52
CA ALA A 461 6.52 -9.82 -22.09
C ALA A 461 5.66 -10.78 -21.22
N LEU A 462 4.44 -11.10 -21.67
CA LEU A 462 3.53 -12.05 -21.01
C LEU A 462 3.73 -13.51 -21.48
N SER A 463 4.77 -13.80 -22.26
CA SER A 463 5.00 -15.17 -22.76
C SER A 463 5.41 -16.10 -21.63
N GLU A 464 4.75 -17.25 -21.54
CA GLU A 464 5.09 -18.32 -20.61
C GLU A 464 6.01 -19.37 -21.25
N THR A 465 6.10 -19.38 -22.58
CA THR A 465 6.84 -20.37 -23.38
C THR A 465 7.60 -19.72 -24.53
N ASN A 466 8.38 -20.51 -25.28
CA ASN A 466 9.21 -20.06 -26.41
C ASN A 466 10.25 -19.00 -26.02
N ILE A 467 10.76 -19.10 -24.79
CA ILE A 467 11.82 -18.23 -24.28
C ILE A 467 13.16 -18.88 -24.64
N THR A 468 14.12 -18.06 -25.07
CA THR A 468 15.49 -18.56 -25.34
C THR A 468 16.54 -17.63 -24.77
N VAL A 469 17.68 -18.21 -24.37
CA VAL A 469 18.91 -17.49 -23.99
C VAL A 469 20.02 -17.94 -24.95
N ALA A 470 20.59 -17.02 -25.72
CA ALA A 470 21.56 -17.31 -26.78
C ALA A 470 21.07 -18.37 -27.80
N GLY A 471 19.75 -18.42 -28.03
CA GLY A 471 19.07 -19.40 -28.89
C GLY A 471 18.90 -20.81 -28.29
N LEU A 472 19.19 -20.98 -26.99
CA LEU A 472 18.94 -22.20 -26.23
C LEU A 472 17.60 -22.09 -25.48
N SER A 473 16.77 -23.12 -25.59
CA SER A 473 15.64 -23.37 -24.70
C SER A 473 16.01 -24.45 -23.68
N TYR A 474 15.40 -24.38 -22.51
CA TYR A 474 15.53 -25.36 -21.42
C TYR A 474 14.19 -25.99 -21.09
N ASP A 475 13.21 -25.93 -21.99
CA ASP A 475 11.87 -26.45 -21.76
C ASP A 475 11.91 -27.96 -21.47
N TYR A 476 11.05 -28.40 -20.55
CA TYR A 476 10.98 -29.79 -20.10
C TYR A 476 10.71 -30.76 -21.27
N ASP A 477 9.76 -30.41 -22.14
CA ASP A 477 9.32 -31.26 -23.26
C ASP A 477 10.39 -31.46 -24.35
N LEU A 478 11.43 -30.61 -24.38
CA LEU A 478 12.50 -30.73 -25.37
C LEU A 478 13.57 -31.75 -24.95
N ALA A 479 14.05 -31.64 -23.72
CA ALA A 479 15.14 -32.49 -23.21
C ALA A 479 15.24 -32.51 -21.68
N GLU A 480 14.11 -32.47 -20.96
CA GLU A 480 14.05 -32.53 -19.50
C GLU A 480 14.99 -31.50 -18.84
N GLY A 481 14.94 -30.25 -19.28
CA GLY A 481 15.75 -29.16 -18.73
C GLY A 481 17.19 -29.06 -19.26
N LYS A 482 17.63 -29.94 -20.17
CA LYS A 482 18.93 -29.78 -20.84
C LYS A 482 18.86 -28.68 -21.90
N PRO A 483 19.97 -27.98 -22.18
CA PRO A 483 20.00 -26.93 -23.19
C PRO A 483 19.78 -27.51 -24.58
N VAL A 484 18.72 -27.07 -25.26
CA VAL A 484 18.41 -27.43 -26.65
C VAL A 484 18.45 -26.19 -27.50
N ARG A 485 19.24 -26.22 -28.58
CA ARG A 485 19.30 -25.11 -29.53
C ARG A 485 18.08 -25.13 -30.44
N VAL A 486 17.20 -24.15 -30.26
CA VAL A 486 15.94 -24.01 -31.02
C VAL A 486 15.95 -22.81 -31.98
N ALA A 487 16.87 -21.88 -31.78
CA ALA A 487 17.07 -20.73 -32.65
C ALA A 487 18.55 -20.58 -33.05
N LYS A 488 18.78 -19.93 -34.20
CA LYS A 488 20.14 -19.57 -34.62
C LYS A 488 20.74 -18.64 -33.58
N GLN A 489 21.98 -18.91 -33.19
CA GLN A 489 22.72 -18.00 -32.34
C GLN A 489 22.91 -16.68 -33.10
N TYR A 490 22.38 -15.60 -32.54
CA TYR A 490 22.55 -14.27 -33.12
C TYR A 490 23.95 -13.75 -32.77
N GLU A 491 25.00 -14.39 -33.28
CA GLU A 491 26.39 -13.90 -33.10
C GLU A 491 26.67 -12.80 -34.12
N SER A 492 26.19 -11.59 -33.88
CA SER A 492 26.75 -10.44 -34.59
C SER A 492 28.06 -10.05 -33.92
N VAL A 493 29.18 -10.27 -34.61
CA VAL A 493 30.47 -9.69 -34.22
C VAL A 493 30.42 -8.20 -34.53
N LEU A 494 30.12 -7.39 -33.52
CA LEU A 494 30.07 -5.94 -33.67
C LEU A 494 31.49 -5.38 -33.64
N ARG A 495 31.85 -4.69 -34.71
CA ARG A 495 33.10 -3.92 -34.80
C ARG A 495 32.82 -2.48 -34.40
N LEU A 496 33.85 -1.82 -33.86
CA LEU A 496 33.72 -0.41 -33.53
C LEU A 496 33.52 0.42 -34.79
N ASP A 497 32.66 1.42 -34.70
CA ASP A 497 32.48 2.41 -35.75
C ASP A 497 33.69 3.36 -35.87
N ASN A 498 33.62 4.30 -36.82
CA ASN A 498 34.68 5.28 -37.06
C ASN A 498 34.96 6.20 -35.84
N LYS A 499 34.07 6.23 -34.85
CA LYS A 499 34.20 7.00 -33.60
C LYS A 499 34.72 6.15 -32.44
N GLY A 500 34.83 4.83 -32.61
CA GLY A 500 35.24 3.91 -31.56
C GLY A 500 34.08 3.45 -30.66
N GLU A 501 32.85 3.48 -31.17
CA GLU A 501 31.62 3.13 -30.44
C GLU A 501 31.03 1.80 -30.97
N ILE A 502 30.30 1.10 -30.12
CA ILE A 502 29.56 -0.13 -30.45
C ILE A 502 28.07 0.17 -30.31
N SER A 503 27.32 0.08 -31.41
CA SER A 503 25.86 0.25 -31.37
C SER A 503 25.16 -1.11 -31.42
N VAL A 504 24.27 -1.34 -30.46
CA VAL A 504 23.51 -2.58 -30.30
C VAL A 504 22.03 -2.24 -30.25
N ARG A 505 21.19 -2.89 -31.06
CA ARG A 505 19.75 -2.62 -31.12
C ARG A 505 18.97 -3.60 -30.24
N ALA A 506 18.28 -3.11 -29.23
CA ALA A 506 17.40 -3.88 -28.35
C ALA A 506 15.93 -3.53 -28.64
N GLU A 507 15.13 -4.47 -29.14
CA GLU A 507 13.67 -4.25 -29.23
C GLU A 507 13.01 -4.44 -27.85
N ALA A 508 11.79 -3.95 -27.63
CA ALA A 508 11.02 -4.21 -26.40
C ALA A 508 10.67 -5.70 -26.21
N LEU A 509 11.05 -6.52 -27.20
CA LEU A 509 11.09 -7.97 -27.20
C LEU A 509 12.44 -8.58 -26.80
N PHE A 510 13.45 -7.75 -26.54
CA PHE A 510 14.85 -8.14 -26.38
C PHE A 510 15.41 -7.51 -25.10
N SER A 511 15.86 -8.35 -24.17
CA SER A 511 17.02 -7.96 -23.38
C SER A 511 18.26 -8.43 -24.11
N GLN A 512 19.23 -7.55 -24.25
CA GLN A 512 20.52 -7.88 -24.82
C GLN A 512 21.52 -8.07 -23.70
N SER A 513 22.36 -9.08 -23.82
CA SER A 513 23.29 -9.38 -22.74
C SER A 513 24.60 -9.95 -23.26
N ALA A 514 25.63 -9.64 -22.47
CA ALA A 514 27.04 -10.05 -22.54
C ALA A 514 27.78 -9.69 -23.83
N ILE A 515 28.30 -8.46 -23.90
CA ILE A 515 29.45 -8.14 -24.76
C ILE A 515 30.71 -8.83 -24.21
N SER A 516 31.04 -10.02 -24.70
CA SER A 516 32.33 -10.66 -24.37
C SER A 516 33.46 -10.02 -25.18
N ALA A 517 34.39 -9.35 -24.51
CA ALA A 517 35.60 -8.78 -25.12
C ALA A 517 36.82 -9.67 -24.81
N GLN A 518 37.19 -10.57 -25.73
CA GLN A 518 38.45 -11.33 -25.62
C GLN A 518 39.65 -10.45 -25.99
N ALA A 519 40.50 -10.12 -25.00
CA ALA A 519 41.81 -9.52 -25.24
C ALA A 519 42.86 -10.63 -25.44
N VAL A 520 43.27 -10.85 -26.69
CA VAL A 520 44.41 -11.72 -27.03
C VAL A 520 45.70 -11.11 -26.47
N SER A 521 46.37 -11.82 -25.57
CA SER A 521 47.65 -11.44 -24.95
C SER A 521 48.81 -12.11 -25.70
N GLU A 522 49.57 -11.35 -26.49
CA GLU A 522 50.94 -11.73 -26.85
C GLU A 522 51.91 -11.32 -25.74
N ARG A 523 52.64 -12.30 -25.20
CA ARG A 523 53.76 -12.11 -24.27
C ARG A 523 55.05 -11.84 -25.04
N GLN A 524 55.93 -10.99 -24.51
CA GLN A 524 57.39 -11.17 -24.25
C GLN A 524 58.12 -9.80 -24.12
N PRO A 525 59.35 -9.71 -23.54
CA PRO A 525 59.56 -9.34 -22.13
C PRO A 525 60.49 -8.12 -21.97
N GLU A 526 60.66 -7.58 -20.75
CA GLU A 526 61.98 -7.19 -20.19
C GLU A 526 61.84 -6.57 -18.79
N SER A 527 62.92 -6.69 -18.03
CA SER A 527 63.05 -6.43 -16.58
C SER A 527 64.18 -5.40 -16.33
N PRO A 528 64.62 -5.13 -15.09
CA PRO A 528 64.37 -3.89 -14.35
C PRO A 528 65.60 -3.00 -14.18
N ARG A 529 65.46 -1.70 -13.85
CA ARG A 529 66.55 -0.92 -13.22
C ARG A 529 66.09 0.09 -12.16
N PHE A 530 66.85 0.03 -11.06
CA PHE A 530 67.00 0.93 -9.92
C PHE A 530 67.37 2.38 -10.29
N GLY A 531 67.05 3.34 -9.42
CA GLY A 531 67.71 4.65 -9.40
C GLY A 531 67.05 5.72 -8.51
N SER A 532 67.62 5.92 -7.33
CA SER A 532 67.29 6.88 -6.26
C SER A 532 67.69 8.36 -6.49
N ARG A 533 67.19 9.23 -5.58
CA ARG A 533 67.52 10.65 -5.22
C ARG A 533 66.51 11.66 -5.76
N GLY A 534 65.95 12.61 -5.00
CA GLY A 534 66.18 13.08 -3.63
C GLY A 534 66.05 14.62 -3.58
N ALA A 535 65.33 15.12 -2.56
CA ALA A 535 65.28 16.50 -2.03
C ALA A 535 64.48 17.57 -2.80
N VAL A 536 63.84 18.60 -2.20
CA VAL A 536 63.49 19.06 -0.83
C VAL A 536 62.58 20.30 -1.03
N GLY A 537 61.66 20.58 -0.09
CA GLY A 537 61.05 21.92 0.13
C GLY A 537 59.51 21.91 0.21
N SER A 538 58.90 21.54 1.35
CA SER A 538 58.51 22.38 2.49
C SER A 538 57.31 23.34 2.24
N PHE A 539 56.15 23.10 2.88
CA PHE A 539 55.67 23.87 4.05
C PHE A 539 54.28 23.39 4.56
N ARG A 540 54.24 23.10 5.88
CA ARG A 540 53.18 23.21 6.90
C ARG A 540 51.87 22.37 6.89
N MET A 541 51.80 21.49 7.90
CA MET A 541 50.60 21.04 8.64
C MET A 541 50.16 22.07 9.71
N ALA A 542 48.85 22.12 9.96
CA ALA A 542 48.18 22.24 11.27
C ALA A 542 46.68 21.97 10.99
N THR A 543 46.10 20.83 11.37
CA THR A 543 45.38 20.58 12.65
C THR A 543 44.62 21.78 13.16
N ASP A 544 43.28 21.72 13.12
CA ASP A 544 42.41 22.23 14.19
C ASP A 544 40.99 21.67 14.03
N GLU A 545 40.71 20.69 14.88
CA GLU A 545 39.42 20.12 15.23
C GLU A 545 38.94 20.86 16.49
N THR A 546 37.74 21.44 16.49
CA THR A 546 37.11 21.93 17.73
C THR A 546 35.59 21.74 17.71
N THR A 547 35.16 20.61 18.26
CA THR A 547 33.84 20.45 18.87
C THR A 547 33.93 20.94 20.33
N PRO A 548 32.91 21.62 20.89
CA PRO A 548 32.76 21.70 22.33
C PRO A 548 31.61 20.79 22.81
N LEU A 549 31.98 19.78 23.62
CA LEU A 549 31.09 19.04 24.51
C LEU A 549 30.72 19.91 25.74
N LEU A 550 29.43 19.93 26.08
CA LEU A 550 28.74 20.22 27.36
C LEU A 550 29.46 20.99 28.50
N PRO A 551 28.74 21.95 29.13
CA PRO A 551 28.67 22.03 30.58
C PRO A 551 27.21 22.04 31.12
N GLY A 552 27.01 21.35 32.24
CA GLY A 552 25.70 20.99 32.78
C GLY A 552 24.90 22.06 33.56
N ARG A 553 23.62 21.70 33.75
CA ARG A 553 22.56 22.16 34.68
C ARG A 553 22.82 23.41 35.55
N LYS A 554 21.95 24.42 35.41
CA LYS A 554 21.18 25.02 36.51
C LYS A 554 20.01 25.91 36.03
N ALA A 555 18.84 25.65 36.64
CA ALA A 555 17.67 26.53 36.85
C ALA A 555 16.88 27.08 35.65
N LEU A 556 15.76 26.43 35.34
CA LEU A 556 14.61 26.99 34.64
C LEU A 556 13.92 28.05 35.53
N VAL A 557 13.93 29.31 35.08
CA VAL A 557 12.92 30.30 35.43
C VAL A 557 12.20 30.67 34.14
N SER A 558 10.89 30.46 34.13
CA SER A 558 10.00 30.76 33.02
C SER A 558 10.02 32.25 32.67
N VAL A 559 10.29 32.59 31.41
CA VAL A 559 9.86 33.86 30.82
C VAL A 559 9.25 33.60 29.45
N SER A 560 7.93 33.74 29.41
CA SER A 560 7.12 33.85 28.21
C SER A 560 7.66 34.95 27.29
N GLN A 561 8.17 34.58 26.11
CA GLN A 561 8.44 35.52 25.03
C GLN A 561 7.37 35.38 23.95
N LYS A 562 6.56 36.44 23.85
CA LYS A 562 5.59 36.71 22.79
C LYS A 562 6.24 36.51 21.42
N ARG A 563 5.82 35.46 20.69
CA ARG A 563 6.10 35.36 19.25
C ARG A 563 5.36 36.47 18.52
N SER A 564 6.11 37.26 17.75
CA SER A 564 5.60 38.33 16.91
C SER A 564 4.72 37.75 15.79
N PHE A 565 3.63 38.45 15.44
CA PHE A 565 2.69 38.10 14.37
C PHE A 565 3.40 37.79 13.02
N ARG A 566 4.57 38.39 12.80
CA ARG A 566 5.39 38.22 11.60
C ARG A 566 6.14 36.87 11.55
N ASP A 567 6.51 36.30 12.70
CA ASP A 567 7.15 34.98 12.81
C ASP A 567 6.11 33.84 12.77
N SER A 568 4.86 34.12 13.16
CA SER A 568 3.74 33.20 12.97
C SER A 568 3.37 33.06 11.48
N LEU A 569 3.57 34.11 10.67
CA LEU A 569 3.29 34.11 9.23
C LEU A 569 4.37 33.37 8.42
N SER A 570 5.64 33.44 8.82
CA SER A 570 6.71 32.71 8.12
C SER A 570 6.68 31.20 8.42
N GLY A 571 6.25 30.78 9.62
CA GLY A 571 6.07 29.37 10.01
C GLY A 571 4.87 28.65 9.35
N ILE A 572 3.92 29.40 8.78
CA ILE A 572 2.78 28.83 8.04
C ILE A 572 3.24 28.25 6.68
N PHE A 573 4.25 28.86 6.05
CA PHE A 573 4.73 28.47 4.72
C PHE A 573 5.89 27.47 4.72
N THR A 574 6.48 27.13 5.87
CA THR A 574 7.64 26.21 5.94
C THR A 574 7.28 24.78 6.31
N ASN A 575 6.19 24.55 7.07
CA ASN A 575 5.73 23.21 7.46
C ASN A 575 4.82 22.54 6.43
N VAL A 576 5.15 21.31 6.00
CA VAL A 576 4.41 20.53 4.98
C VAL A 576 2.96 20.30 5.39
N GLU A 577 2.69 20.02 6.67
CA GLU A 577 1.34 19.86 7.23
C GLU A 577 0.46 21.10 6.99
N ASN A 578 0.98 22.29 7.31
CA ASN A 578 0.25 23.55 7.14
C ASN A 578 0.00 23.88 5.66
N ARG A 579 0.91 23.47 4.75
CA ARG A 579 0.73 23.64 3.31
C ARG A 579 -0.43 22.81 2.77
N ILE A 580 -0.62 21.59 3.26
CA ILE A 580 -1.73 20.70 2.88
C ILE A 580 -3.06 21.22 3.44
N LEU A 581 -3.07 21.66 4.71
CA LEU A 581 -4.25 22.27 5.33
C LEU A 581 -4.68 23.55 4.58
N ALA A 582 -3.72 24.39 4.19
CA ALA A 582 -3.95 25.59 3.39
C ALA A 582 -4.44 25.26 1.96
N ALA A 583 -3.93 24.18 1.33
CA ALA A 583 -4.44 23.72 0.04
C ALA A 583 -5.91 23.28 0.14
N GLY A 584 -6.25 22.47 1.15
CA GLY A 584 -7.63 22.05 1.41
C GLY A 584 -8.57 23.24 1.66
N PHE A 585 -8.11 24.23 2.45
CA PHE A 585 -8.85 25.47 2.71
C PHE A 585 -9.08 26.29 1.43
N LEU A 586 -8.03 26.61 0.66
CA LEU A 586 -8.10 27.45 -0.54
C LEU A 586 -8.98 26.84 -1.63
N ILE A 587 -8.82 25.54 -1.90
CA ILE A 587 -9.62 24.82 -2.89
C ILE A 587 -11.09 24.82 -2.46
N CYS A 588 -11.37 24.65 -1.17
CA CYS A 588 -12.72 24.66 -0.66
C CYS A 588 -13.39 26.03 -0.77
N VAL A 589 -12.68 27.10 -0.43
CA VAL A 589 -13.15 28.49 -0.63
C VAL A 589 -13.53 28.71 -2.10
N ALA A 590 -12.70 28.25 -3.05
CA ALA A 590 -12.97 28.36 -4.49
C ALA A 590 -14.28 27.65 -4.91
N PHE A 591 -14.53 26.44 -4.39
CA PHE A 591 -15.76 25.70 -4.65
C PHE A 591 -17.00 26.32 -3.99
N SER A 592 -16.85 27.00 -2.85
CA SER A 592 -17.98 27.54 -2.09
C SER A 592 -18.44 28.92 -2.57
N TYR A 593 -17.61 29.68 -3.27
CA TYR A 593 -17.99 30.98 -3.85
C TYR A 593 -19.25 30.92 -4.70
N THR A 594 -19.43 29.85 -5.49
CA THR A 594 -20.53 29.75 -6.45
C THR A 594 -21.76 29.05 -5.87
N GLN A 595 -21.70 28.41 -4.70
CA GLN A 595 -22.81 27.58 -4.22
C GLN A 595 -24.06 28.39 -3.85
N VAL A 596 -23.88 29.48 -3.09
CA VAL A 596 -24.98 30.38 -2.73
C VAL A 596 -25.49 31.17 -3.96
N PRO A 597 -24.63 31.83 -4.77
CA PRO A 597 -25.07 32.52 -5.99
C PRO A 597 -25.75 31.61 -7.01
N LEU A 598 -25.31 30.35 -7.17
CA LEU A 598 -25.86 29.45 -8.18
C LEU A 598 -27.32 29.11 -7.91
N MET A 599 -27.70 28.93 -6.64
CA MET A 599 -29.11 28.74 -6.27
C MET A 599 -29.94 29.97 -6.66
N TYR A 600 -29.42 31.17 -6.39
CA TYR A 600 -30.08 32.44 -6.72
C TYR A 600 -30.20 32.63 -8.25
N VAL A 601 -29.16 32.31 -9.02
CA VAL A 601 -29.18 32.33 -10.49
C VAL A 601 -30.24 31.37 -11.05
N PHE A 602 -30.33 30.13 -10.53
CA PHE A 602 -31.38 29.20 -10.93
C PHE A 602 -32.77 29.73 -10.62
N HIS A 603 -32.93 30.39 -9.47
CA HIS A 603 -34.20 31.01 -9.09
C HIS A 603 -34.64 32.07 -10.10
N LEU A 604 -33.73 32.93 -10.54
CA LEU A 604 -34.01 33.95 -11.55
C LEU A 604 -34.26 33.34 -12.94
N MET A 605 -33.48 32.34 -13.37
CA MET A 605 -33.67 31.70 -14.68
C MET A 605 -35.01 30.97 -14.79
N VAL A 606 -35.43 30.29 -13.71
CA VAL A 606 -36.74 29.61 -13.64
C VAL A 606 -37.87 30.64 -13.61
N CYS A 607 -37.69 31.74 -12.89
CA CYS A 607 -38.61 32.87 -12.89
C CYS A 607 -38.81 33.44 -14.31
N ASP A 608 -37.72 33.67 -15.05
CA ASP A 608 -37.80 34.19 -16.41
C ASP A 608 -38.47 33.21 -17.40
N GLU A 609 -38.16 31.90 -17.32
CA GLU A 609 -38.80 30.87 -18.14
C GLU A 609 -40.31 30.72 -17.83
N PHE A 610 -40.69 30.89 -16.56
CA PHE A 610 -42.09 30.82 -16.14
C PHE A 610 -42.93 31.92 -16.82
N TYR A 611 -42.42 33.14 -16.88
CA TYR A 611 -43.11 34.27 -17.52
C TYR A 611 -43.06 34.27 -19.05
N ASP A 612 -42.30 33.38 -19.69
CA ASP A 612 -42.40 33.15 -21.14
C ASP A 612 -43.68 32.37 -21.51
N HIS A 613 -44.26 31.65 -20.54
CA HIS A 613 -45.46 30.80 -20.73
C HIS A 613 -46.67 31.24 -19.92
N ASN A 614 -46.53 32.25 -19.05
CA ASN A 614 -47.56 32.77 -18.15
C ASN A 614 -47.69 34.29 -18.28
N PRO A 615 -48.87 34.89 -17.97
CA PRO A 615 -49.07 36.33 -18.09
C PRO A 615 -48.06 37.13 -17.22
N PRO A 616 -47.66 38.34 -17.68
CA PRO A 616 -46.69 39.18 -16.98
C PRO A 616 -47.20 39.58 -15.59
N PHE A 617 -46.28 39.73 -14.64
CA PHE A 617 -46.59 39.97 -13.23
C PHE A 617 -47.25 41.33 -13.00
N GLU A 618 -48.50 41.32 -12.53
CA GLU A 618 -49.24 42.50 -12.06
C GLU A 618 -49.70 42.27 -10.61
N GLY A 619 -48.84 42.57 -9.63
CA GLY A 619 -49.17 42.45 -8.21
C GLY A 619 -48.17 43.16 -7.28
N PRO A 620 -48.54 43.44 -6.01
CA PRO A 620 -47.60 43.98 -5.02
C PRO A 620 -46.75 42.84 -4.44
N GLY A 621 -45.48 42.76 -4.81
CA GLY A 621 -44.53 41.75 -4.34
C GLY A 621 -43.31 41.63 -5.27
N GLN A 622 -42.29 40.87 -4.86
CA GLN A 622 -41.16 40.58 -5.75
C GLN A 622 -41.59 39.60 -6.85
N ARG A 623 -41.26 39.91 -8.12
CA ARG A 623 -41.65 39.14 -9.33
C ARG A 623 -41.44 37.63 -9.23
N CYS A 624 -40.40 37.19 -8.52
CA CYS A 624 -39.97 35.79 -8.43
C CYS A 624 -40.37 35.07 -7.12
N SER A 625 -40.99 35.78 -6.17
CA SER A 625 -41.46 35.22 -4.89
C SER A 625 -42.81 34.51 -5.08
N ARG A 626 -42.78 33.34 -5.72
CA ARG A 626 -43.93 32.45 -5.93
C ARG A 626 -43.57 30.99 -5.66
N ASP A 627 -44.52 30.26 -5.11
CA ASP A 627 -44.38 28.84 -4.76
C ASP A 627 -44.02 27.95 -5.98
N GLU A 628 -44.58 28.24 -7.16
CA GLU A 628 -44.28 27.49 -8.39
C GLU A 628 -42.83 27.70 -8.86
N ILE A 629 -42.30 28.91 -8.68
CA ILE A 629 -40.92 29.26 -9.03
C ILE A 629 -39.95 28.66 -8.01
N ALA A 630 -40.27 28.71 -6.71
CA ALA A 630 -39.49 28.05 -5.66
C ALA A 630 -39.44 26.53 -5.86
N ALA A 631 -40.58 25.91 -6.22
CA ALA A 631 -40.66 24.50 -6.56
C ALA A 631 -39.80 24.16 -7.80
N GLY A 632 -39.91 24.95 -8.87
CA GLY A 632 -39.10 24.77 -10.08
C GLY A 632 -37.60 24.92 -9.81
N THR A 633 -37.22 25.91 -8.98
CA THR A 633 -35.83 26.15 -8.55
C THR A 633 -35.28 24.95 -7.79
N ALA A 634 -36.03 24.46 -6.80
CA ALA A 634 -35.65 23.29 -6.03
C ALA A 634 -35.51 22.04 -6.91
N ALA A 635 -36.41 21.82 -7.87
CA ALA A 635 -36.31 20.72 -8.82
C ALA A 635 -35.05 20.79 -9.69
N GLN A 636 -34.74 21.95 -10.27
CA GLN A 636 -33.53 22.12 -11.10
C GLN A 636 -32.24 21.96 -10.27
N PHE A 637 -32.22 22.47 -9.04
CA PHE A 637 -31.09 22.31 -8.13
C PHE A 637 -30.94 20.86 -7.64
N SER A 638 -32.04 20.13 -7.50
CA SER A 638 -32.03 18.70 -7.15
C SER A 638 -31.50 17.83 -8.29
N ILE A 639 -31.88 18.14 -9.53
CA ILE A 639 -31.32 17.52 -10.74
C ILE A 639 -29.80 17.80 -10.83
N LEU A 640 -29.40 19.03 -10.51
CA LEU A 640 -27.99 19.40 -10.43
C LEU A 640 -27.25 18.57 -9.37
N GLY A 641 -27.81 18.42 -8.16
CA GLY A 641 -27.23 17.62 -7.07
C GLY A 641 -27.15 16.12 -7.38
N MET A 642 -28.17 15.57 -8.06
CA MET A 642 -28.19 14.16 -8.50
C MET A 642 -27.15 13.86 -9.57
N SER A 643 -26.83 14.83 -10.43
CA SER A 643 -25.84 14.66 -11.51
C SER A 643 -24.38 14.83 -11.07
N THR A 644 -24.11 15.33 -9.85
CA THR A 644 -22.77 15.68 -9.37
C THR A 644 -21.93 14.58 -8.70
N THR A 645 -22.40 13.33 -8.57
CA THR A 645 -21.77 12.36 -7.63
C THR A 645 -21.50 10.96 -8.17
N LEU A 646 -21.34 10.80 -9.48
CA LEU A 646 -20.85 9.56 -10.07
C LEU A 646 -19.59 9.86 -10.87
N CYS A 647 -18.43 9.85 -10.21
CA CYS A 647 -17.12 9.40 -10.74
C CYS A 647 -15.93 9.93 -9.92
N GLY A 648 -15.00 9.03 -9.63
CA GLY A 648 -13.65 9.30 -9.12
C GLY A 648 -12.64 8.39 -9.83
N TRP A 649 -12.60 8.46 -11.17
CA TRP A 649 -11.88 7.49 -12.01
C TRP A 649 -10.45 7.92 -12.41
N THR A 650 -10.02 9.16 -12.10
CA THR A 650 -8.81 9.74 -12.72
C THR A 650 -7.58 9.85 -11.81
N VAL A 651 -7.61 9.33 -10.58
CA VAL A 651 -6.52 9.56 -9.61
C VAL A 651 -5.33 8.58 -9.78
N LYS A 652 -5.56 7.37 -10.27
CA LYS A 652 -4.55 6.29 -10.22
C LYS A 652 -3.47 6.31 -11.32
N LYS A 653 -3.53 7.22 -12.29
CA LYS A 653 -2.60 7.22 -13.45
C LYS A 653 -1.55 8.34 -13.47
N ILE A 654 -1.74 9.44 -12.76
CA ILE A 654 -1.02 10.70 -13.04
C ILE A 654 -0.34 11.30 -11.79
N GLY A 655 -0.60 10.73 -10.61
CA GLY A 655 0.00 11.15 -9.34
C GLY A 655 -0.85 12.18 -8.60
N PRO A 656 -0.74 12.30 -7.26
CA PRO A 656 -1.62 13.10 -6.42
C PRO A 656 -1.50 14.60 -6.69
N ARG A 657 -0.29 15.11 -6.97
CA ARG A 657 -0.12 16.54 -7.29
C ARG A 657 -0.77 16.89 -8.63
N ALA A 658 -0.54 16.08 -9.67
CA ALA A 658 -1.19 16.28 -10.97
C ALA A 658 -2.70 16.03 -10.90
N ALA A 659 -3.13 15.02 -10.13
CA ALA A 659 -4.54 14.75 -9.89
C ALA A 659 -5.20 15.93 -9.16
N LEU A 660 -4.57 16.53 -8.13
CA LEU A 660 -5.11 17.70 -7.44
C LEU A 660 -5.11 18.95 -8.33
N MET A 661 -4.14 19.11 -9.22
CA MET A 661 -4.17 20.15 -10.26
C MET A 661 -5.33 19.93 -11.24
N ILE A 662 -5.61 18.69 -11.66
CA ILE A 662 -6.79 18.37 -12.48
C ILE A 662 -8.08 18.65 -11.70
N GLN A 663 -8.13 18.28 -10.41
CA GLN A 663 -9.25 18.54 -9.51
C GLN A 663 -9.46 20.03 -9.18
N THR A 664 -8.59 20.94 -9.64
CA THR A 664 -8.74 22.40 -9.47
C THR A 664 -8.87 23.13 -10.81
N PHE A 665 -8.13 22.70 -11.83
CA PHE A 665 -8.18 23.26 -13.18
C PHE A 665 -9.46 22.91 -13.94
N VAL A 666 -9.94 21.66 -13.85
CA VAL A 666 -11.19 21.24 -14.50
C VAL A 666 -12.41 21.98 -13.93
N PRO A 667 -12.54 22.17 -12.60
CA PRO A 667 -13.53 23.08 -12.03
C PRO A 667 -13.42 24.53 -12.52
N ALA A 668 -12.22 25.05 -12.81
CA ALA A 668 -12.08 26.39 -13.40
C ALA A 668 -12.75 26.46 -14.78
N LEU A 669 -12.54 25.44 -15.62
CA LEU A 669 -13.22 25.33 -16.92
C LEU A 669 -14.74 25.17 -16.77
N ARG A 670 -15.19 24.42 -15.75
CA ARG A 670 -16.61 24.34 -15.40
C ARG A 670 -17.17 25.72 -15.04
N VAL A 671 -16.52 26.49 -14.18
CA VAL A 671 -16.98 27.83 -13.78
C VAL A 671 -17.01 28.76 -14.99
N LEU A 672 -16.03 28.68 -15.88
CA LEU A 672 -16.03 29.44 -17.14
C LEU A 672 -17.25 29.11 -18.02
N ALA A 673 -17.59 27.83 -18.14
CA ALA A 673 -18.80 27.41 -18.85
C ALA A 673 -20.09 27.80 -18.10
N GLN A 674 -20.09 27.81 -16.77
CA GLN A 674 -21.21 28.30 -15.96
C GLN A 674 -21.42 29.80 -16.17
N ILE A 675 -20.36 30.61 -16.30
CA ILE A 675 -20.46 32.03 -16.65
C ILE A 675 -21.20 32.20 -17.99
N LEU A 676 -20.87 31.39 -19.00
CA LEU A 676 -21.61 31.38 -20.27
C LEU A 676 -23.08 30.98 -20.09
N GLY A 677 -23.37 30.04 -19.18
CA GLY A 677 -24.73 29.67 -18.81
C GLY A 677 -25.50 30.81 -18.12
N VAL A 678 -24.85 31.55 -17.20
CA VAL A 678 -25.42 32.74 -16.55
C VAL A 678 -25.76 33.81 -17.58
N ILE A 679 -24.87 34.05 -18.55
CA ILE A 679 -25.10 35.03 -19.63
C ILE A 679 -26.23 34.57 -20.57
N ALA A 680 -26.33 33.28 -20.87
CA ALA A 680 -27.36 32.75 -21.75
C ALA A 680 -28.77 32.87 -21.15
N GLY A 681 -28.92 32.70 -19.83
CA GLY A 681 -30.19 32.86 -19.11
C GLY A 681 -31.26 31.82 -19.48
N LYS A 682 -32.40 31.84 -18.77
CA LYS A 682 -33.59 31.02 -19.03
C LYS A 682 -33.29 29.52 -19.14
N ARG A 683 -34.11 28.75 -19.87
CA ARG A 683 -33.90 27.30 -20.08
C ARG A 683 -32.56 26.94 -20.72
N THR A 684 -32.04 27.76 -21.64
CA THR A 684 -30.74 27.48 -22.27
C THR A 684 -29.60 27.57 -21.25
N GLY A 685 -29.63 28.58 -20.37
CA GLY A 685 -28.68 28.72 -19.26
C GLY A 685 -28.75 27.57 -18.27
N ILE A 686 -29.97 27.14 -17.90
CA ILE A 686 -30.22 25.97 -17.02
C ILE A 686 -29.58 24.71 -17.62
N LEU A 687 -29.81 24.44 -18.91
CA LEU A 687 -29.26 23.27 -19.59
C LEU A 687 -27.74 23.32 -19.71
N ILE A 688 -27.16 24.50 -19.98
CA ILE A 688 -25.70 24.67 -20.01
C ILE A 688 -25.12 24.35 -18.63
N ILE A 689 -25.65 24.95 -17.56
CA ILE A 689 -25.16 24.73 -16.19
C ILE A 689 -25.31 23.26 -15.78
N GLN A 690 -26.40 22.59 -16.15
CA GLN A 690 -26.58 21.16 -15.90
C GLN A 690 -25.61 20.28 -16.73
N ALA A 691 -25.40 20.60 -18.00
CA ALA A 691 -24.45 19.89 -18.85
C ALA A 691 -23.01 20.02 -18.34
N THR A 692 -22.65 21.15 -17.72
CA THR A 692 -21.34 21.31 -17.08
C THR A 692 -21.12 20.37 -15.89
N GLN A 693 -22.15 19.70 -15.37
CA GLN A 693 -21.96 18.67 -14.35
C GLN A 693 -21.23 17.44 -14.91
N LEU A 694 -21.31 17.15 -16.21
CA LEU A 694 -20.52 16.08 -16.83
C LEU A 694 -19.01 16.34 -16.75
N VAL A 695 -18.59 17.60 -16.67
CA VAL A 695 -17.18 17.98 -16.49
C VAL A 695 -16.67 17.59 -15.09
N THR A 696 -17.58 17.44 -14.12
CA THR A 696 -17.23 17.04 -12.75
C THR A 696 -16.81 15.57 -12.60
N ILE A 697 -17.07 14.75 -13.62
CA ILE A 697 -16.58 13.36 -13.73
C ILE A 697 -15.05 13.30 -13.68
N ILE A 698 -14.39 14.32 -14.24
CA ILE A 698 -12.93 14.42 -14.33
C ILE A 698 -12.38 15.21 -13.14
N GLY A 699 -13.07 16.27 -12.69
CA GLY A 699 -12.63 17.13 -11.59
C GLY A 699 -13.78 17.72 -10.77
N GLY A 700 -13.88 17.40 -9.48
CA GLY A 700 -14.98 17.82 -8.61
C GLY A 700 -14.72 17.78 -7.11
N PRO A 701 -15.70 18.19 -6.28
CA PRO A 701 -15.54 18.35 -4.83
C PRO A 701 -15.12 17.07 -4.09
N ALA A 702 -15.62 15.90 -4.53
CA ALA A 702 -15.25 14.62 -3.91
C ALA A 702 -13.80 14.22 -4.21
N GLY A 703 -13.28 14.57 -5.40
CA GLY A 703 -11.94 14.19 -5.83
C GLY A 703 -10.84 14.95 -5.10
N TYR A 704 -11.00 16.25 -4.85
CA TYR A 704 -9.97 17.00 -4.12
C TYR A 704 -9.88 16.57 -2.65
N ILE A 705 -11.02 16.32 -1.98
CA ILE A 705 -11.06 15.85 -0.58
C ILE A 705 -10.31 14.52 -0.46
N LEU A 706 -10.59 13.59 -1.39
CA LEU A 706 -9.90 12.31 -1.46
C LEU A 706 -8.38 12.49 -1.60
N ILE A 707 -7.93 13.34 -2.53
CA ILE A 707 -6.50 13.54 -2.79
C ILE A 707 -5.80 14.28 -1.63
N THR A 708 -6.44 15.26 -1.00
CA THR A 708 -5.89 15.94 0.19
C THR A 708 -5.74 14.99 1.38
N ASN A 709 -6.67 14.03 1.53
CA ASN A 709 -6.55 12.99 2.55
C ASN A 709 -5.37 12.06 2.24
N ILE A 710 -5.14 11.72 0.97
CA ILE A 710 -3.97 10.91 0.58
C ILE A 710 -2.65 11.66 0.83
N PHE A 711 -2.58 12.97 0.56
CA PHE A 711 -1.40 13.76 0.92
C PHE A 711 -1.10 13.71 2.43
N VAL A 712 -2.13 13.73 3.29
CA VAL A 712 -1.95 13.60 4.75
C VAL A 712 -1.53 12.18 5.15
N SER A 713 -2.05 11.13 4.51
CA SER A 713 -1.64 9.76 4.84
C SER A 713 -0.19 9.46 4.47
N GLU A 714 0.30 10.03 3.37
CA GLU A 714 1.65 9.77 2.86
C GLU A 714 2.72 10.64 3.53
N LEU A 715 2.41 11.90 3.89
CA LEU A 715 3.42 12.88 4.33
C LEU A 715 3.47 13.10 5.85
N VAL A 716 2.50 12.60 6.61
CA VAL A 716 2.44 12.76 8.07
C VAL A 716 2.78 11.44 8.75
N GLU A 717 3.56 11.48 9.83
CA GLU A 717 3.91 10.30 10.63
C GLU A 717 2.66 9.64 11.25
N PRO A 718 2.60 8.30 11.33
CA PRO A 718 1.43 7.56 11.82
C PRO A 718 0.87 8.06 13.17
N ALA A 719 1.73 8.46 14.10
CA ALA A 719 1.35 8.98 15.42
C ALA A 719 0.57 10.30 15.39
N ARG A 720 0.69 11.09 14.31
CA ARG A 720 0.07 12.42 14.17
C ARG A 720 -1.01 12.47 13.08
N ARG A 721 -1.16 11.42 12.26
CA ARG A 721 -2.14 11.33 11.15
C ARG A 721 -3.58 11.59 11.60
N THR A 722 -4.03 11.00 12.70
CA THR A 722 -5.41 11.16 13.21
C THR A 722 -5.75 12.62 13.55
N VAL A 723 -4.81 13.33 14.17
CA VAL A 723 -4.98 14.75 14.52
C VAL A 723 -4.95 15.62 13.27
N VAL A 724 -4.09 15.32 12.29
CA VAL A 724 -4.00 16.08 11.05
C VAL A 724 -5.22 15.85 10.14
N PHE A 725 -5.80 14.64 10.11
CA PHE A 725 -7.08 14.39 9.42
C PHE A 725 -8.23 15.22 10.01
N GLY A 726 -8.33 15.29 11.34
CA GLY A 726 -9.32 16.13 12.03
C GLY A 726 -9.14 17.62 11.71
N LYS A 727 -7.89 18.11 11.71
CA LYS A 727 -7.55 19.48 11.33
C LYS A 727 -7.83 19.78 9.85
N LEU A 728 -7.60 18.82 8.96
CA LEU A 728 -7.89 18.95 7.52
C LEU A 728 -9.39 19.09 7.28
N GLN A 729 -10.20 18.20 7.87
CA GLN A 729 -11.66 18.29 7.76
C GLN A 729 -12.18 19.61 8.35
N GLY A 730 -11.66 20.04 9.50
CA GLY A 730 -11.97 21.34 10.11
C GLY A 730 -11.60 22.55 9.23
N SER A 731 -10.43 22.49 8.57
CA SER A 731 -9.95 23.54 7.66
C SER A 731 -10.79 23.62 6.38
N ILE A 732 -11.22 22.48 5.84
CA ILE A 732 -12.13 22.42 4.70
C ILE A 732 -13.48 23.08 5.06
N MET A 733 -14.08 22.74 6.21
CA MET A 733 -15.35 23.35 6.66
C MET A 733 -15.21 24.86 6.93
N LEU A 734 -14.06 25.30 7.46
CA LEU A 734 -13.77 26.73 7.61
C LEU A 734 -13.68 27.43 6.24
N GLY A 735 -13.05 26.79 5.25
CA GLY A 735 -13.03 27.27 3.88
C GLY A 735 -14.43 27.39 3.26
N GLN A 736 -15.31 26.43 3.52
CA GLN A 736 -16.72 26.51 3.09
C GLN A 736 -17.42 27.73 3.67
N SER A 737 -17.26 27.96 4.98
CA SER A 737 -17.92 29.09 5.65
C SER A 737 -17.55 30.43 5.00
N ILE A 738 -16.26 30.67 4.76
CA ILE A 738 -15.75 31.91 4.16
C ILE A 738 -16.19 32.02 2.69
N GLY A 739 -16.16 30.92 1.94
CA GLY A 739 -16.59 30.91 0.54
C GLY A 739 -18.09 31.21 0.38
N TYR A 740 -18.95 30.70 1.28
CA TYR A 740 -20.39 31.02 1.27
C TYR A 740 -20.65 32.49 1.58
N LEU A 741 -20.00 33.02 2.61
CA LEU A 741 -20.14 34.42 2.99
C LEU A 741 -19.69 35.35 1.86
N ALA A 742 -18.49 35.12 1.33
CA ALA A 742 -17.92 35.96 0.30
C ALA A 742 -18.66 35.81 -1.04
N GLY A 743 -19.10 34.61 -1.41
CA GLY A 743 -19.94 34.39 -2.59
C GLY A 743 -21.30 35.06 -2.49
N GLY A 744 -21.95 34.97 -1.33
CA GLY A 744 -23.22 35.66 -1.05
C GLY A 744 -23.08 37.18 -1.15
N MET A 745 -22.14 37.75 -0.39
CA MET A 745 -21.94 39.20 -0.31
C MET A 745 -21.47 39.83 -1.63
N VAL A 746 -20.59 39.16 -2.39
CA VAL A 746 -20.09 39.74 -3.65
C VAL A 746 -21.16 39.78 -4.73
N GLY A 747 -22.05 38.78 -4.78
CA GLY A 747 -23.12 38.81 -5.78
C GLY A 747 -24.14 39.91 -5.52
N ASP A 748 -24.40 40.24 -4.24
CA ASP A 748 -25.24 41.38 -3.87
C ASP A 748 -24.54 42.74 -4.05
N ALA A 749 -23.24 42.82 -3.80
CA ALA A 749 -22.51 44.09 -3.80
C ALA A 749 -22.05 44.56 -5.19
N ILE A 750 -21.80 43.63 -6.13
CA ILE A 750 -21.21 43.95 -7.44
C ILE A 750 -22.15 43.57 -8.58
N ASP A 751 -22.33 42.27 -8.82
CA ASP A 751 -23.16 41.72 -9.88
C ASP A 751 -23.32 40.20 -9.68
N ILE A 752 -24.40 39.63 -10.21
CA ILE A 752 -24.71 38.19 -10.08
C ILE A 752 -23.63 37.29 -10.71
N ARG A 753 -22.86 37.83 -11.65
CA ARG A 753 -21.73 37.16 -12.31
C ARG A 753 -20.43 37.22 -11.50
N ALA A 754 -20.22 38.27 -10.70
CA ALA A 754 -18.96 38.54 -10.01
C ALA A 754 -18.46 37.38 -9.12
N PRO A 755 -19.32 36.64 -8.38
CA PRO A 755 -18.89 35.46 -7.63
C PRO A 755 -18.28 34.35 -8.51
N PHE A 756 -18.76 34.19 -9.74
CA PHE A 756 -18.24 33.20 -10.69
C PHE A 756 -16.89 33.63 -11.27
N ASP A 757 -16.72 34.92 -11.59
CA ASP A 757 -15.44 35.44 -12.07
C ASP A 757 -14.36 35.35 -10.96
N ILE A 758 -14.71 35.65 -9.70
CA ILE A 758 -13.81 35.48 -8.55
C ILE A 758 -13.50 34.00 -8.30
N ALA A 759 -14.49 33.11 -8.41
CA ALA A 759 -14.27 31.67 -8.27
C ALA A 759 -13.29 31.16 -9.34
N PHE A 760 -13.43 31.59 -10.60
CA PHE A 760 -12.52 31.23 -11.68
C PHE A 760 -11.08 31.64 -11.37
N VAL A 761 -10.87 32.90 -10.96
CA VAL A 761 -9.54 33.40 -10.59
C VAL A 761 -8.99 32.66 -9.36
N THR A 762 -9.83 32.37 -8.37
CA THR A 762 -9.42 31.64 -7.15
C THR A 762 -9.05 30.19 -7.46
N PHE A 763 -9.71 29.52 -8.42
CA PHE A 763 -9.31 28.19 -8.89
C PHE A 763 -7.95 28.22 -9.60
N LEU A 764 -7.66 29.24 -10.41
CA LEU A 764 -6.35 29.39 -11.04
C LEU A 764 -5.24 29.66 -10.01
N ILE A 765 -5.51 30.51 -9.02
CA ILE A 765 -4.60 30.75 -7.89
C ILE A 765 -4.38 29.47 -7.09
N SER A 766 -5.44 28.68 -6.83
CA SER A 766 -5.34 27.40 -6.13
C SER A 766 -4.54 26.37 -6.92
N CYS A 767 -4.70 26.33 -8.25
CA CYS A 767 -3.91 25.48 -9.13
C CYS A 767 -2.42 25.87 -9.11
N ALA A 768 -2.13 27.17 -9.18
CA ALA A 768 -0.76 27.69 -9.04
C ALA A 768 -0.18 27.37 -7.65
N TYR A 769 -0.97 27.50 -6.58
CA TYR A 769 -0.56 27.15 -5.22
C TYR A 769 -0.25 25.66 -5.09
N VAL A 770 -1.10 24.77 -5.61
CA VAL A 770 -0.84 23.32 -5.64
C VAL A 770 0.43 23.01 -6.44
N HIS A 771 0.70 23.75 -7.52
CA HIS A 771 1.93 23.59 -8.28
C HIS A 771 3.17 24.02 -7.51
N PHE A 772 3.17 25.15 -6.80
CA PHE A 772 4.39 25.66 -6.15
C PHE A 772 4.59 25.19 -4.70
N ALA A 773 3.52 24.92 -3.95
CA ALA A 773 3.58 24.68 -2.52
C ALA A 773 3.52 23.19 -2.13
N LEU A 774 2.88 22.33 -2.93
CA LEU A 774 2.75 20.91 -2.59
C LEU A 774 3.90 20.07 -3.16
N PRO A 775 4.49 19.17 -2.35
CA PRO A 775 5.55 18.28 -2.81
C PRO A 775 5.01 17.31 -3.87
N TYR A 776 5.88 16.95 -4.82
CA TYR A 776 5.57 15.90 -5.78
C TYR A 776 5.69 14.53 -5.09
N ILE A 777 4.63 13.74 -5.16
CA ILE A 777 4.61 12.35 -4.70
C ILE A 777 4.37 11.51 -5.96
N SER A 778 5.14 10.44 -6.16
CA SER A 778 4.97 9.60 -7.34
C SER A 778 3.62 8.85 -7.29
N PRO A 779 2.91 8.70 -8.43
CA PRO A 779 1.63 7.99 -8.52
C PRO A 779 1.64 6.55 -7.97
N GLU A 780 2.82 5.94 -7.91
CA GLU A 780 3.05 4.54 -7.53
C GLU A 780 2.99 4.31 -6.01
N SER A 781 3.21 5.34 -5.18
CA SER A 781 3.08 5.25 -3.71
C SER A 781 1.64 5.08 -3.21
N MET A 782 0.63 5.35 -4.03
CA MET A 782 -0.78 5.43 -3.60
C MET A 782 -1.69 4.33 -4.15
N SER A 783 -1.16 3.41 -4.95
CA SER A 783 -1.95 2.34 -5.56
C SER A 783 -1.93 1.08 -4.72
N SER A 784 -2.78 1.02 -3.67
CA SER A 784 -3.29 -0.27 -3.20
C SER A 784 -4.18 -0.86 -4.29
N LYS A 785 -4.00 -2.14 -4.57
CA LYS A 785 -4.68 -2.79 -5.67
C LYS A 785 -5.79 -3.73 -5.16
N LYS A 786 -6.75 -4.02 -6.04
CA LYS A 786 -7.72 -5.11 -5.97
C LYS A 786 -7.86 -5.66 -7.40
N LYS A 787 -8.04 -6.98 -7.50
CA LYS A 787 -8.08 -7.86 -8.68
C LYS A 787 -8.78 -7.30 -9.94
N PRO A 788 -8.29 -7.60 -11.17
CA PRO A 788 -9.05 -7.40 -12.40
C PRO A 788 -9.95 -8.61 -12.65
N GLY A 789 -11.24 -8.44 -12.37
CA GLY A 789 -12.25 -9.48 -12.63
C GLY A 789 -13.66 -9.00 -12.36
N GLN A 790 -13.97 -7.74 -12.69
CA GLN A 790 -15.34 -7.23 -12.88
C GLN A 790 -15.21 -5.80 -13.44
N GLN A 791 -15.04 -5.68 -14.75
CA GLN A 791 -15.28 -4.40 -15.41
C GLN A 791 -16.79 -4.18 -15.44
N GLY A 792 -17.26 -3.37 -14.50
CA GLY A 792 -18.64 -2.93 -14.42
C GLY A 792 -18.99 -2.42 -13.02
N ILE A 793 -20.13 -1.74 -12.94
CA ILE A 793 -20.76 -1.14 -11.74
C ILE A 793 -20.73 -2.08 -10.50
N ALA A 794 -20.60 -3.40 -10.69
CA ALA A 794 -20.46 -4.42 -9.66
C ALA A 794 -19.22 -4.29 -8.74
N GLY A 795 -18.07 -3.81 -9.23
CA GLY A 795 -16.86 -3.65 -8.41
C GLY A 795 -16.96 -2.53 -7.35
N PHE A 796 -17.82 -1.53 -7.60
CA PHE A 796 -18.12 -0.46 -6.65
C PHE A 796 -18.95 -0.96 -5.46
N PHE A 797 -19.80 -1.98 -5.68
CA PHE A 797 -20.67 -2.56 -4.66
C PHE A 797 -20.07 -3.76 -3.95
N ALA A 798 -18.83 -4.17 -4.26
CA ALA A 798 -18.16 -5.30 -3.64
C ALA A 798 -18.08 -5.25 -2.10
N PRO A 799 -17.88 -4.08 -1.44
CA PRO A 799 -17.91 -3.97 0.02
C PRO A 799 -19.29 -4.25 0.65
N LEU A 800 -20.39 -4.18 -0.11
CA LEU A 800 -21.74 -4.49 0.40
C LEU A 800 -21.93 -5.99 0.70
N LYS A 801 -21.00 -6.86 0.31
CA LYS A 801 -21.04 -8.29 0.66
C LYS A 801 -21.00 -8.55 2.17
N ILE A 802 -20.49 -7.60 2.97
CA ILE A 802 -20.51 -7.69 4.44
C ILE A 802 -21.92 -7.47 5.05
N LEU A 803 -22.90 -7.06 4.24
CA LEU A 803 -24.31 -6.91 4.61
C LEU A 803 -25.10 -8.23 4.52
N VAL A 804 -24.42 -9.37 4.45
CA VAL A 804 -25.03 -10.70 4.53
C VAL A 804 -25.12 -11.12 6.01
N PRO A 805 -26.20 -11.79 6.48
CA PRO A 805 -26.40 -12.05 7.90
C PRO A 805 -25.26 -12.93 8.44
N GLN A 806 -24.55 -12.44 9.46
CA GLN A 806 -23.43 -13.18 10.05
C GLN A 806 -23.95 -14.37 10.85
N ARG A 807 -23.31 -15.54 10.76
CA ARG A 807 -23.68 -16.71 11.58
C ARG A 807 -22.86 -16.65 12.87
N VAL A 808 -23.49 -16.88 14.03
CA VAL A 808 -22.83 -16.80 15.35
C VAL A 808 -23.14 -18.07 16.14
N ARG A 809 -22.11 -18.68 16.74
CA ARG A 809 -22.23 -19.79 17.69
C ARG A 809 -22.41 -19.21 19.09
N THR A 810 -23.54 -19.50 19.72
CA THR A 810 -23.83 -19.07 21.10
C THR A 810 -23.07 -19.92 22.12
N SER A 811 -22.90 -19.42 23.35
CA SER A 811 -22.24 -20.13 24.46
C SER A 811 -22.91 -21.46 24.84
N SER A 812 -24.15 -21.69 24.40
CA SER A 812 -24.87 -22.97 24.51
C SER A 812 -24.68 -23.90 23.31
N GLY A 813 -23.76 -23.61 22.39
CA GLY A 813 -23.46 -24.41 21.20
C GLY A 813 -24.40 -24.24 20.00
N SER A 814 -25.48 -23.45 20.11
CA SER A 814 -26.45 -23.28 19.02
C SER A 814 -26.01 -22.23 17.98
N ILE A 815 -26.15 -22.53 16.69
CA ILE A 815 -25.86 -21.62 15.56
C ILE A 815 -27.08 -20.73 15.31
N LYS A 816 -26.90 -19.41 15.39
CA LYS A 816 -27.96 -18.42 15.09
C LYS A 816 -27.46 -17.38 14.10
N LYS A 817 -28.35 -16.93 13.20
CA LYS A 817 -28.07 -15.81 12.31
C LYS A 817 -28.18 -14.49 13.08
N HIS A 818 -27.09 -13.75 13.13
CA HIS A 818 -26.96 -12.43 13.73
C HIS A 818 -27.14 -11.34 12.66
N TYR A 819 -28.18 -10.53 12.82
CA TYR A 819 -28.52 -9.47 11.88
C TYR A 819 -27.98 -8.09 12.31
N GLY A 820 -27.15 -8.02 13.36
CA GLY A 820 -26.72 -6.76 13.98
C GLY A 820 -26.03 -5.78 13.02
N VAL A 821 -25.12 -6.27 12.17
CA VAL A 821 -24.40 -5.44 11.17
C VAL A 821 -25.31 -4.96 10.04
N ILE A 822 -26.28 -5.78 9.61
CA ILE A 822 -27.25 -5.40 8.57
C ILE A 822 -28.21 -4.35 9.12
N VAL A 823 -28.75 -4.57 10.32
CA VAL A 823 -29.66 -3.66 10.98
C VAL A 823 -28.94 -2.36 11.35
N LEU A 824 -27.66 -2.43 11.73
CA LEU A 824 -26.81 -1.26 11.90
C LEU A 824 -26.66 -0.52 10.58
N CYS A 825 -26.27 -1.17 9.48
CA CYS A 825 -26.10 -0.53 8.18
C CYS A 825 -27.41 -0.03 7.57
N ALA A 826 -28.56 -0.68 7.84
CA ALA A 826 -29.89 -0.22 7.45
C ALA A 826 -30.35 0.97 8.30
N GLY A 827 -30.09 0.94 9.60
CA GLY A 827 -30.33 2.04 10.53
C GLY A 827 -29.39 3.22 10.30
N ILE A 828 -28.15 2.97 9.89
CA ILE A 828 -27.21 3.96 9.36
C ILE A 828 -27.69 4.43 8.00
N PHE A 829 -28.19 3.59 7.08
CA PHE A 829 -28.68 4.08 5.80
C PHE A 829 -29.90 5.00 5.98
N LEU A 830 -30.87 4.63 6.80
CA LEU A 830 -32.06 5.44 7.10
C LEU A 830 -31.72 6.65 7.98
N GLY A 831 -30.91 6.45 9.00
CA GLY A 831 -30.42 7.46 9.92
C GLY A 831 -29.46 8.44 9.25
N VAL A 832 -28.57 7.99 8.36
CA VAL A 832 -27.72 8.81 7.47
C VAL A 832 -28.55 9.41 6.34
N SER A 833 -29.62 8.79 5.86
CA SER A 833 -30.50 9.50 4.92
C SER A 833 -31.20 10.68 5.60
N ALA A 834 -31.77 10.50 6.79
CA ALA A 834 -32.33 11.60 7.59
C ALA A 834 -31.29 12.60 8.11
N LYS A 835 -30.10 12.10 8.49
CA LYS A 835 -29.01 12.92 9.00
C LYS A 835 -28.32 13.66 7.89
N GLN A 836 -28.00 13.05 6.75
CA GLN A 836 -27.46 13.78 5.60
C GLN A 836 -28.47 14.84 5.17
N LEU A 837 -29.78 14.57 5.37
CA LEU A 837 -30.79 15.61 5.27
C LEU A 837 -30.62 16.73 6.31
N ALA A 838 -30.26 16.44 7.55
CA ALA A 838 -30.03 17.44 8.62
C ALA A 838 -28.63 18.11 8.60
N THR A 839 -27.63 17.49 7.97
CA THR A 839 -26.22 17.89 8.07
C THR A 839 -25.61 18.42 6.78
N ASP A 840 -26.05 17.96 5.62
CA ASP A 840 -25.49 18.41 4.33
C ASP A 840 -26.55 18.97 3.37
N TYR A 841 -27.81 18.51 3.45
CA TYR A 841 -28.94 19.08 2.70
C TYR A 841 -29.76 20.08 3.52
N ALA A 842 -29.74 20.05 4.86
CA ALA A 842 -30.51 20.99 5.67
C ALA A 842 -30.06 22.43 5.50
N PRO A 843 -28.77 22.74 5.31
CA PRO A 843 -28.36 24.10 4.99
C PRO A 843 -29.04 24.57 3.70
N LEU A 844 -29.04 23.73 2.66
CA LEU A 844 -29.69 24.01 1.39
C LEU A 844 -31.23 24.07 1.51
N LEU A 845 -31.85 23.16 2.25
CA LEU A 845 -33.30 23.13 2.49
C LEU A 845 -33.74 24.35 3.31
N THR A 846 -32.94 24.73 4.30
CA THR A 846 -33.14 25.92 5.13
C THR A 846 -32.92 27.17 4.31
N GLN A 847 -31.93 27.19 3.40
CA GLN A 847 -31.69 28.27 2.44
C GLN A 847 -32.85 28.41 1.43
N LEU A 848 -33.33 27.30 0.86
CA LEU A 848 -34.50 27.25 -0.04
C LEU A 848 -35.77 27.72 0.68
N TYR A 849 -35.99 27.27 1.91
CA TYR A 849 -37.12 27.69 2.73
C TYR A 849 -37.02 29.16 3.17
N ALA A 850 -35.83 29.63 3.56
CA ALA A 850 -35.58 31.03 3.91
C ALA A 850 -35.80 31.98 2.73
N THR A 851 -35.37 31.57 1.54
CA THR A 851 -35.58 32.33 0.31
C THR A 851 -37.06 32.35 -0.08
N ALA A 852 -37.76 31.22 0.03
CA ALA A 852 -39.17 31.12 -0.38
C ALA A 852 -40.18 31.72 0.62
N ALA A 853 -39.94 31.58 1.93
CA ALA A 853 -40.91 31.97 2.97
C ALA A 853 -40.54 33.27 3.72
N PHE A 854 -39.28 33.71 3.65
CA PHE A 854 -38.77 34.87 4.38
C PHE A 854 -38.05 35.90 3.49
N ASP A 855 -38.14 35.72 2.16
CA ASP A 855 -37.53 36.56 1.12
C ASP A 855 -36.04 36.85 1.38
N PHE A 856 -35.25 35.85 1.79
CA PHE A 856 -33.81 36.03 1.99
C PHE A 856 -33.12 36.38 0.67
N ASP A 857 -32.29 37.43 0.68
CA ASP A 857 -31.43 37.80 -0.44
C ASP A 857 -30.15 36.95 -0.48
N GLN A 858 -29.24 37.23 -1.41
CA GLN A 858 -28.04 36.41 -1.60
C GLN A 858 -27.08 36.50 -0.40
N GLY A 859 -26.99 37.67 0.22
CA GLY A 859 -26.16 37.99 1.37
C GLY A 859 -26.70 37.42 2.68
N ASP A 860 -28.01 37.52 2.92
CA ASP A 860 -28.71 36.90 4.04
C ASP A 860 -28.48 35.37 4.04
N ASN A 861 -28.60 34.75 2.86
CA ASN A 861 -28.30 33.33 2.63
C ASN A 861 -26.80 33.01 2.81
N GLY A 862 -25.91 33.92 2.39
CA GLY A 862 -24.46 33.79 2.62
C GLY A 862 -24.10 33.74 4.11
N TRP A 863 -24.69 34.61 4.93
CA TRP A 863 -24.54 34.61 6.39
C TRP A 863 -25.09 33.34 7.05
N LEU A 864 -26.26 32.89 6.59
CA LEU A 864 -26.91 31.69 7.10
C LEU A 864 -26.02 30.45 6.91
N MET A 865 -25.45 30.31 5.70
CA MET A 865 -24.59 29.19 5.34
C MET A 865 -23.22 29.28 6.02
N PHE A 866 -22.69 30.49 6.24
CA PHE A 866 -21.48 30.71 7.02
C PHE A 866 -21.63 30.23 8.47
N GLU A 867 -22.70 30.66 9.15
CA GLU A 867 -22.96 30.32 10.55
C GLU A 867 -23.06 28.80 10.75
N PHE A 868 -23.83 28.13 9.90
CA PHE A 868 -23.98 26.68 9.92
C PHE A 868 -22.63 25.95 9.76
N ALA A 869 -21.86 26.29 8.72
CA ALA A 869 -20.59 25.64 8.42
C ALA A 869 -19.53 25.90 9.51
N PHE A 870 -19.51 27.12 10.05
CA PHE A 870 -18.59 27.52 11.12
C PHE A 870 -18.91 26.80 12.44
N MET A 871 -20.17 26.76 12.86
CA MET A 871 -20.61 26.06 14.08
C MET A 871 -20.38 24.55 14.01
N ARG A 872 -20.57 23.95 12.82
CA ARG A 872 -20.25 22.54 12.59
C ARG A 872 -18.75 22.26 12.74
N SER A 873 -17.91 23.12 12.17
CA SER A 873 -16.45 23.00 12.34
C SER A 873 -16.05 23.07 13.81
N PHE A 874 -16.62 24.01 14.56
CA PHE A 874 -16.41 24.14 16.00
C PHE A 874 -16.86 22.91 16.81
N PHE A 875 -18.07 22.40 16.54
CA PHE A 875 -18.61 21.22 17.22
C PHE A 875 -17.73 19.98 17.03
N LEU A 876 -17.31 19.69 15.80
CA LEU A 876 -16.49 18.51 15.47
C LEU A 876 -15.07 18.61 16.03
N ILE A 877 -14.46 19.80 16.02
CA ILE A 877 -13.06 19.98 16.49
C ILE A 877 -12.98 20.02 18.01
N ILE A 878 -13.97 20.60 18.70
CA ILE A 878 -13.85 20.94 20.14
C ILE A 878 -14.83 20.17 21.04
N LEU A 879 -16.10 20.08 20.67
CA LEU A 879 -17.13 19.54 21.57
C LEU A 879 -17.27 18.02 21.46
N PHE A 880 -17.28 17.48 20.24
CA PHE A 880 -17.52 16.06 19.99
C PHE A 880 -16.55 15.12 20.75
N PRO A 881 -15.21 15.34 20.75
CA PRO A 881 -14.29 14.49 21.51
C PRO A 881 -14.53 14.52 23.02
N ARG A 882 -14.94 15.68 23.58
CA ARG A 882 -15.20 15.83 25.01
C ARG A 882 -16.47 15.13 25.46
N ILE A 883 -17.52 15.16 24.64
CA ILE A 883 -18.81 14.52 24.94
C ILE A 883 -18.68 12.99 24.97
N ILE A 884 -17.96 12.40 24.00
CA ILE A 884 -17.72 10.96 23.95
C ILE A 884 -16.88 10.48 25.15
N ASN A 885 -15.79 11.19 25.46
CA ASN A 885 -14.93 10.84 26.61
C ASN A 885 -15.68 10.93 27.95
N PHE A 886 -16.50 11.97 28.13
CA PHE A 886 -17.32 12.13 29.33
C PHE A 886 -18.39 11.03 29.46
N GLY A 887 -19.05 10.68 28.36
CA GLY A 887 -20.09 9.65 28.37
C GLY A 887 -19.55 8.23 28.63
N ARG A 888 -18.38 7.89 28.07
CA ARG A 888 -17.67 6.64 28.39
C ARG A 888 -17.25 6.55 29.85
N TYR A 889 -16.84 7.69 30.45
CA TYR A 889 -16.53 7.78 31.89
C TYR A 889 -17.76 7.56 32.78
N MET A 890 -18.92 8.11 32.40
CA MET A 890 -20.18 7.93 33.15
C MET A 890 -20.72 6.50 33.11
N LEU A 891 -20.61 5.79 31.98
CA LEU A 891 -21.06 4.40 31.87
C LEU A 891 -20.23 3.46 32.77
N LYS A 892 -18.92 3.68 32.84
CA LYS A 892 -17.97 2.95 33.70
C LYS A 892 -18.25 3.13 35.21
N ARG A 893 -18.89 4.23 35.59
CA ARG A 893 -19.25 4.51 37.00
C ARG A 893 -20.53 3.77 37.44
N ASN A 894 -21.42 3.42 36.49
CA ASN A 894 -22.68 2.75 36.79
C ASN A 894 -22.59 1.21 36.76
N SER A 895 -21.53 0.61 36.20
CA SER A 895 -21.33 -0.85 36.16
C SER A 895 -20.75 -1.46 37.45
N HIS A 896 -20.46 -0.65 38.47
CA HIS A 896 -19.84 -1.07 39.74
C HIS A 896 -20.83 -1.42 40.88
N SER A 897 -22.06 -1.83 40.57
CA SER A 897 -23.10 -2.11 41.58
C SER A 897 -23.55 -3.57 41.70
N GLU A 898 -22.72 -4.55 41.32
CA GLU A 898 -22.93 -5.96 41.73
C GLU A 898 -21.69 -6.50 42.47
N PRO A 899 -21.87 -7.20 43.60
CA PRO A 899 -20.77 -7.75 44.38
C PRO A 899 -20.23 -9.03 43.73
N GLU A 900 -18.95 -9.03 43.32
CA GLU A 900 -18.22 -10.27 43.05
C GLU A 900 -17.83 -10.88 44.40
N ASP A 901 -18.42 -12.04 44.71
CA ASP A 901 -18.00 -12.91 45.81
C ASP A 901 -16.56 -13.36 45.58
N THR A 902 -15.79 -13.19 46.65
CA THR A 902 -14.42 -13.63 46.87
C THR A 902 -14.25 -15.14 46.70
N ASP A 903 -13.17 -15.55 46.05
CA ASP A 903 -12.35 -16.63 46.61
C ASP A 903 -10.89 -16.14 46.69
N ASP A 904 -10.55 -15.76 47.91
CA ASP A 904 -9.22 -15.43 48.40
C ASP A 904 -8.29 -16.65 48.35
N SER A 905 -7.03 -16.45 47.96
CA SER A 905 -5.88 -16.68 48.86
C SER A 905 -4.55 -16.67 48.10
N SER A 906 -3.93 -15.50 48.01
CA SER A 906 -2.49 -15.32 48.30
C SER A 906 -2.14 -13.84 48.25
N ILE A 907 -2.57 -13.10 49.28
CA ILE A 907 -1.96 -11.81 49.63
C ILE A 907 -1.10 -12.04 50.87
N SER A 908 0.18 -11.66 50.75
CA SER A 908 1.09 -11.32 51.85
C SER A 908 2.13 -10.36 51.25
N THR A 909 1.84 -9.07 51.19
CA THR A 909 2.32 -8.01 52.12
C THR A 909 3.84 -7.85 52.22
N ALA A 910 4.35 -6.77 51.61
CA ALA A 910 5.43 -5.89 52.11
C ALA A 910 5.55 -4.71 51.11
N ASP A 911 4.84 -3.61 51.32
CA ASP A 911 5.30 -2.37 51.97
C ASP A 911 6.49 -1.67 51.29
N ASP A 912 6.16 -0.53 50.67
CA ASP A 912 6.85 0.76 50.68
C ASP A 912 8.33 0.76 51.15
N GLN A 913 9.24 0.84 50.19
CA GLN A 913 10.50 1.55 50.37
C GLN A 913 10.70 2.57 49.24
N LEU A 914 10.51 3.84 49.57
CA LEU A 914 11.04 4.96 48.80
C LEU A 914 12.57 4.96 48.97
N PRO A 915 13.36 4.88 47.89
CA PRO A 915 14.81 4.87 48.01
C PRO A 915 15.35 6.24 48.41
N THR A 916 16.29 6.23 49.36
CA THR A 916 16.88 7.43 49.97
C THR A 916 18.39 7.59 49.65
N GLU A 917 18.94 6.77 48.75
CA GLU A 917 20.34 6.89 48.34
C GLU A 917 20.54 7.61 46.99
N PRO A 918 21.58 8.45 46.83
CA PRO A 918 21.79 9.26 45.62
C PRO A 918 22.13 8.46 44.34
N GLY A 919 22.24 7.14 44.42
CA GLY A 919 22.58 6.24 43.30
C GLY A 919 21.37 5.67 42.53
N GLU A 920 20.14 5.90 42.99
CA GLU A 920 18.91 5.37 42.35
C GLU A 920 18.12 6.42 41.54
N PHE A 921 18.73 7.57 41.24
CA PHE A 921 18.15 8.55 40.31
C PHE A 921 18.92 8.55 38.98
N ASP A 922 18.34 7.94 37.95
CA ASP A 922 18.85 8.08 36.59
C ASP A 922 18.53 9.46 35.98
N ALA A 923 19.52 10.00 35.28
CA ALA A 923 19.65 11.42 34.95
C ALA A 923 18.79 11.87 33.76
N ALA A 924 17.94 12.87 33.97
CA ALA A 924 17.15 13.52 32.92
C ALA A 924 17.94 14.51 32.03
N THR A 925 17.85 14.31 30.70
CA THR A 925 17.90 15.29 29.58
C THR A 925 17.32 14.63 28.31
N GLY A 926 16.38 15.15 27.52
CA GLY A 926 15.61 16.40 27.55
C GLY A 926 14.44 16.39 26.53
N GLU A 927 13.35 17.06 26.93
CA GLU A 927 12.13 17.48 26.19
C GLU A 927 11.27 16.41 25.50
N GLN A 928 10.68 15.52 26.31
CA GLN A 928 9.34 14.97 26.06
C GLN A 928 8.30 15.88 26.73
N ALA A 929 7.25 16.25 25.98
CA ALA A 929 5.99 16.68 26.59
C ALA A 929 5.23 15.40 27.01
N ASP A 930 4.91 15.31 28.29
CA ASP A 930 4.33 14.16 28.97
C ASP A 930 3.04 13.65 28.32
N ILE A 931 3.00 12.34 28.02
CA ILE A 931 1.75 11.56 27.97
C ILE A 931 2.00 10.28 28.76
N GLU A 932 1.25 10.12 29.85
CA GLU A 932 1.24 8.95 30.74
C GLU A 932 0.90 7.65 29.98
N PRO A 933 1.58 6.52 30.25
CA PRO A 933 1.19 5.22 29.70
C PRO A 933 -0.06 4.69 30.44
N THR A 934 -1.22 4.73 29.79
CA THR A 934 -2.42 4.05 30.28
C THR A 934 -2.34 2.53 30.05
N ARG A 935 -2.59 1.75 31.11
CA ARG A 935 -2.61 0.27 31.14
C ARG A 935 -3.59 -0.34 30.11
N PRO A 936 -3.31 -1.52 29.54
CA PRO A 936 -4.25 -2.24 28.68
C PRO A 936 -5.44 -2.72 29.50
N VAL A 937 -6.64 -2.61 28.94
CA VAL A 937 -7.89 -2.86 29.64
C VAL A 937 -8.54 -4.15 29.15
N SER A 938 -9.06 -4.97 30.08
CA SER A 938 -9.50 -6.36 29.84
C SER A 938 -10.63 -6.49 28.80
N SER A 939 -10.85 -7.70 28.27
CA SER A 939 -11.87 -7.99 27.24
C SER A 939 -13.33 -7.66 27.63
N LYS A 940 -13.65 -7.53 28.93
CA LYS A 940 -14.93 -6.95 29.40
C LYS A 940 -15.08 -5.48 28.97
N HIS A 941 -13.96 -4.77 28.85
CA HIS A 941 -13.90 -3.32 28.61
C HIS A 941 -14.09 -2.92 27.14
N HIS A 942 -13.91 -3.84 26.18
CA HIS A 942 -14.25 -3.61 24.75
C HIS A 942 -15.77 -3.65 24.50
N HIS A 943 -16.49 -4.53 25.20
CA HIS A 943 -17.96 -4.61 25.09
C HIS A 943 -18.65 -3.37 25.68
N GLU A 944 -18.18 -2.86 26.82
CA GLU A 944 -18.76 -1.68 27.48
C GLU A 944 -18.58 -0.38 26.67
N VAL A 945 -17.47 -0.24 25.94
CA VAL A 945 -17.17 0.95 25.12
C VAL A 945 -18.05 1.00 23.86
N GLY A 946 -18.19 -0.12 23.14
CA GLY A 946 -19.06 -0.19 21.95
C GLY A 946 -20.54 0.03 22.26
N HIS A 947 -21.01 -0.38 23.45
CA HIS A 947 -22.39 -0.17 23.89
C HIS A 947 -22.73 1.32 24.10
N PHE A 948 -21.83 2.12 24.68
CA PHE A 948 -22.05 3.57 24.83
C PHE A 948 -22.15 4.25 23.47
N ASP A 949 -21.25 3.93 22.54
CA ASP A 949 -21.20 4.54 21.22
C ASP A 949 -22.49 4.23 20.40
N LEU A 950 -23.07 3.04 20.57
CA LEU A 950 -24.36 2.67 19.98
C LEU A 950 -25.54 3.44 20.62
N ILE A 951 -25.51 3.68 21.94
CA ILE A 951 -26.50 4.51 22.64
C ILE A 951 -26.40 5.97 22.19
N PHE A 952 -25.18 6.49 22.06
CA PHE A 952 -24.94 7.84 21.55
C PHE A 952 -25.43 7.99 20.11
N LEU A 953 -25.14 7.01 19.23
CA LEU A 953 -25.63 6.98 17.85
C LEU A 953 -27.16 7.09 17.78
N ARG A 954 -27.84 6.27 18.59
CA ARG A 954 -29.31 6.23 18.71
C ARG A 954 -29.90 7.59 19.12
N TRP A 955 -29.42 8.16 20.22
CA TRP A 955 -29.93 9.44 20.73
C TRP A 955 -29.53 10.65 19.88
N SER A 956 -28.37 10.61 19.24
CA SER A 956 -27.93 11.67 18.33
C SER A 956 -28.90 11.86 17.17
N LEU A 957 -29.50 10.79 16.62
CA LEU A 957 -30.50 10.90 15.55
C LEU A 957 -31.82 11.53 16.03
N VAL A 958 -32.22 11.25 17.27
CA VAL A 958 -33.41 11.84 17.87
C VAL A 958 -33.20 13.34 18.11
N VAL A 959 -32.04 13.72 18.63
CA VAL A 959 -31.65 15.12 18.84
C VAL A 959 -31.63 15.86 17.50
N ASP A 960 -31.06 15.26 16.46
CA ASP A 960 -30.99 15.83 15.11
C ASP A 960 -32.38 16.03 14.47
N GLY A 961 -33.27 15.04 14.61
CA GLY A 961 -34.67 15.14 14.20
C GLY A 961 -35.46 16.20 14.98
N ALA A 962 -35.23 16.30 16.28
CA ALA A 962 -35.85 17.32 17.13
C ALA A 962 -35.39 18.74 16.75
N LEU A 963 -34.09 18.94 16.57
CA LEU A 963 -33.51 20.21 16.14
C LEU A 963 -33.99 20.60 14.73
N THR A 964 -34.14 19.64 13.82
CA THR A 964 -34.73 19.90 12.49
C THR A 964 -36.19 20.32 12.58
N THR A 965 -36.95 19.74 13.50
CA THR A 965 -38.36 20.09 13.72
C THR A 965 -38.52 21.54 14.19
N VAL A 966 -37.55 22.08 14.94
CA VAL A 966 -37.55 23.48 15.38
C VAL A 966 -37.55 24.46 14.19
N VAL A 967 -36.92 24.10 13.07
CA VAL A 967 -36.93 24.93 11.84
C VAL A 967 -38.34 25.08 11.26
N ALA A 968 -39.17 24.04 11.36
CA ALA A 968 -40.55 24.05 10.85
C ALA A 968 -41.46 25.05 11.58
N PHE A 969 -41.10 25.43 12.81
CA PHE A 969 -41.83 26.41 13.62
C PHE A 969 -41.28 27.85 13.48
N ALA A 970 -40.36 28.07 12.53
CA ALA A 970 -39.86 29.41 12.24
C ALA A 970 -40.99 30.31 11.72
N THR A 971 -41.12 31.50 12.31
CA THR A 971 -42.10 32.52 11.92
C THR A 971 -41.46 33.88 11.69
N LYS A 972 -40.19 34.04 12.09
CA LYS A 972 -39.40 35.27 11.93
C LYS A 972 -38.05 34.93 11.33
N ARG A 973 -37.47 35.88 10.57
CA ARG A 973 -36.15 35.74 9.91
C ARG A 973 -35.05 35.26 10.87
N TRP A 974 -35.01 35.76 12.11
CA TRP A 974 -33.98 35.39 13.10
C TRP A 974 -34.12 33.96 13.65
N HIS A 975 -35.31 33.33 13.57
CA HIS A 975 -35.47 31.92 13.97
C HIS A 975 -34.65 30.99 13.08
N ILE A 976 -34.47 31.38 11.80
CA ILE A 976 -33.71 30.60 10.82
C ILE A 976 -32.21 30.62 11.13
N TYR A 977 -31.65 31.76 11.51
CA TYR A 977 -30.26 31.86 11.99
C TYR A 977 -30.03 31.08 13.29
N LEU A 978 -30.95 31.19 14.26
CA LEU A 978 -30.88 30.38 15.48
C LEU A 978 -30.91 28.88 15.17
N ALA A 979 -31.71 28.45 14.19
CA ALA A 979 -31.72 27.06 13.79
C ALA A 979 -30.41 26.66 13.10
N ALA A 980 -29.83 27.50 12.25
CA ALA A 980 -28.51 27.26 11.65
C ALA A 980 -27.38 27.14 12.68
N PHE A 981 -27.48 27.85 13.81
CA PHE A 981 -26.57 27.70 14.94
C PHE A 981 -26.73 26.36 15.67
N LEU A 982 -27.97 25.89 15.85
CA LEU A 982 -28.29 24.73 16.68
C LEU A 982 -28.18 23.39 15.93
N LEU A 983 -28.56 23.33 14.65
CA LEU A 983 -28.54 22.09 13.86
C LEU A 983 -27.19 21.36 13.86
N PRO A 984 -26.03 22.04 13.80
CA PRO A 984 -24.73 21.37 13.80
C PRO A 984 -24.40 20.54 15.05
N PHE A 985 -25.05 20.77 16.20
CA PHE A 985 -24.83 19.98 17.41
C PHE A 985 -25.35 18.53 17.30
N GLY A 986 -26.19 18.23 16.31
CA GLY A 986 -26.64 16.87 15.98
C GLY A 986 -25.63 16.03 15.18
N SER A 987 -24.51 16.60 14.72
CA SER A 987 -23.67 16.00 13.67
C SER A 987 -22.76 14.83 14.11
N GLY A 988 -22.81 14.38 15.37
CA GLY A 988 -21.88 13.40 15.97
C GLY A 988 -22.09 11.93 15.57
N SER A 989 -23.23 11.56 15.00
CA SER A 989 -23.60 10.16 14.74
C SER A 989 -22.80 9.43 13.65
N ALA A 990 -22.10 10.12 12.73
CA ALA A 990 -21.35 9.49 11.63
C ALA A 990 -19.99 8.95 12.12
N PRO A 991 -19.19 9.74 12.88
CA PRO A 991 -18.03 9.17 13.55
C PRO A 991 -18.40 8.10 14.59
N ALA A 992 -19.53 8.25 15.30
CA ALA A 992 -20.01 7.21 16.22
C ALA A 992 -20.37 5.90 15.50
N ALA A 993 -21.07 5.96 14.35
CA ALA A 993 -21.39 4.79 13.54
C ALA A 993 -20.16 4.03 13.04
N LYS A 994 -19.09 4.75 12.69
CA LYS A 994 -17.80 4.16 12.29
C LYS A 994 -17.09 3.47 13.45
N GLY A 995 -17.23 3.97 14.68
CA GLY A 995 -16.74 3.29 15.89
C GLY A 995 -17.54 2.02 16.22
N VAL A 996 -18.87 2.10 16.16
CA VAL A 996 -19.76 0.96 16.45
C VAL A 996 -19.51 -0.20 15.47
N ILE A 997 -19.35 0.07 14.17
CA ILE A 997 -19.13 -1.02 13.20
C ILE A 997 -17.75 -1.68 13.37
N THR A 998 -16.71 -0.93 13.75
CA THR A 998 -15.39 -1.51 14.02
C THR A 998 -15.38 -2.40 15.25
N ASP A 999 -16.29 -2.15 16.20
CA ASP A 999 -16.48 -2.95 17.41
C ASP A 999 -17.39 -4.17 17.17
N MET A 1000 -18.23 -4.16 16.13
CA MET A 1000 -19.10 -5.29 15.75
C MET A 1000 -18.43 -6.31 14.81
N CYS A 1001 -17.27 -5.98 14.23
CA CYS A 1001 -16.54 -6.84 13.28
C CYS A 1001 -15.19 -7.31 13.85
N SER A 1002 -14.79 -8.54 13.48
CA SER A 1002 -13.45 -9.06 13.78
C SER A 1002 -12.36 -8.27 13.05
N GLU A 1003 -11.13 -8.32 13.57
CA GLU A 1003 -10.02 -7.50 13.09
C GLU A 1003 -9.72 -7.68 11.59
N SER A 1004 -9.93 -8.89 11.06
CA SER A 1004 -9.79 -9.25 9.65
C SER A 1004 -10.80 -8.56 8.72
N HIS A 1005 -11.96 -8.15 9.23
CA HIS A 1005 -13.05 -7.55 8.44
C HIS A 1005 -13.27 -6.05 8.69
N ARG A 1006 -12.57 -5.44 9.66
CA ARG A 1006 -12.74 -4.01 10.03
C ARG A 1006 -12.52 -3.05 8.85
N ALA A 1007 -11.51 -3.29 8.02
CA ALA A 1007 -11.21 -2.44 6.86
C ALA A 1007 -12.30 -2.52 5.78
N ASP A 1008 -12.83 -3.71 5.50
CA ASP A 1008 -13.94 -3.88 4.55
C ASP A 1008 -15.26 -3.34 5.12
N ALA A 1009 -15.48 -3.43 6.44
CA ALA A 1009 -16.65 -2.85 7.13
C ALA A 1009 -16.66 -1.31 7.09
N LEU A 1010 -15.51 -0.66 7.31
CA LEU A 1010 -15.35 0.80 7.20
C LEU A 1010 -15.59 1.29 5.76
N ASN A 1011 -15.12 0.53 4.77
CA ASN A 1011 -15.38 0.80 3.36
C ASN A 1011 -16.86 0.63 3.01
N ALA A 1012 -17.53 -0.39 3.56
CA ALA A 1012 -18.96 -0.62 3.37
C ALA A 1012 -19.81 0.52 3.95
N VAL A 1013 -19.52 0.99 5.17
CA VAL A 1013 -20.24 2.14 5.78
C VAL A 1013 -20.05 3.41 4.98
N THR A 1014 -18.81 3.71 4.56
CA THR A 1014 -18.53 4.91 3.75
C THR A 1014 -19.27 4.86 2.40
N LEU A 1015 -19.39 3.67 1.80
CA LEU A 1015 -20.18 3.47 0.59
C LEU A 1015 -21.69 3.67 0.84
N VAL A 1016 -22.23 3.12 1.94
CA VAL A 1016 -23.63 3.31 2.35
C VAL A 1016 -23.93 4.79 2.62
N GLU A 1017 -23.02 5.53 3.27
CA GLU A 1017 -23.13 6.98 3.48
C GLU A 1017 -23.20 7.75 2.14
N ASN A 1018 -22.37 7.36 1.16
CA ASN A 1018 -22.36 7.98 -0.17
C ASN A 1018 -23.65 7.72 -0.95
N ILE A 1019 -24.21 6.51 -0.88
CA ILE A 1019 -25.48 6.15 -1.52
C ILE A 1019 -26.64 6.86 -0.82
N ALA A 1020 -26.66 6.89 0.52
CA ALA A 1020 -27.66 7.59 1.30
C ALA A 1020 -27.69 9.09 0.96
N ARG A 1021 -26.53 9.74 0.81
CA ARG A 1021 -26.42 11.14 0.38
C ARG A 1021 -27.09 11.39 -0.98
N LEU A 1022 -26.81 10.54 -1.95
CA LEU A 1022 -27.35 10.64 -3.30
C LEU A 1022 -28.87 10.49 -3.34
N THR A 1023 -29.38 9.44 -2.70
CA THR A 1023 -30.82 9.17 -2.65
C THR A 1023 -31.57 10.28 -1.93
N THR A 1024 -31.00 10.79 -0.85
CA THR A 1024 -31.61 11.84 -0.03
C THR A 1024 -31.72 13.17 -0.76
N GLN A 1025 -30.65 13.64 -1.41
CA GLN A 1025 -30.67 14.91 -2.16
C GLN A 1025 -31.69 14.89 -3.30
N GLY A 1026 -31.82 13.77 -4.02
CA GLY A 1026 -32.82 13.63 -5.07
C GLY A 1026 -34.25 13.54 -4.54
N LEU A 1027 -34.49 12.66 -3.57
CA LEU A 1027 -35.83 12.40 -3.03
C LEU A 1027 -36.39 13.63 -2.31
N PHE A 1028 -35.64 14.24 -1.41
CA PHE A 1028 -36.13 15.38 -0.64
C PHE A 1028 -36.16 16.69 -1.42
N GLY A 1029 -35.34 16.81 -2.46
CA GLY A 1029 -35.46 17.82 -3.50
C GLY A 1029 -36.83 17.82 -4.16
N LEU A 1030 -37.28 16.64 -4.59
CA LEU A 1030 -38.59 16.43 -5.21
C LEU A 1030 -39.74 16.57 -4.19
N ILE A 1031 -39.58 16.06 -2.97
CA ILE A 1031 -40.56 16.23 -1.88
C ILE A 1031 -40.73 17.71 -1.54
N PHE A 1032 -39.64 18.46 -1.41
CA PHE A 1032 -39.71 19.91 -1.19
C PHE A 1032 -40.38 20.61 -2.36
N SER A 1033 -40.01 20.29 -3.61
CA SER A 1033 -40.66 20.85 -4.79
C SER A 1033 -42.17 20.59 -4.81
N SER A 1034 -42.60 19.37 -4.49
CA SER A 1034 -44.03 19.02 -4.47
C SER A 1034 -44.78 19.68 -3.31
N LEU A 1035 -44.16 19.80 -2.14
CA LEU A 1035 -44.78 20.45 -0.98
C LEU A 1035 -44.79 21.97 -1.10
N ALA A 1036 -43.76 22.54 -1.72
CA ALA A 1036 -43.67 23.96 -2.06
C ALA A 1036 -44.77 24.35 -3.05
N SER A 1037 -45.07 23.53 -4.08
CA SER A 1037 -46.17 23.83 -5.01
C SER A 1037 -47.57 23.88 -4.37
N VAL A 1038 -47.72 23.41 -3.13
CA VAL A 1038 -48.96 23.45 -2.34
C VAL A 1038 -48.84 24.42 -1.15
N GLY A 1039 -47.80 25.27 -1.12
CA GLY A 1039 -47.56 26.26 -0.07
C GLY A 1039 -47.20 25.68 1.31
N LYS A 1040 -46.76 24.41 1.36
CA LYS A 1040 -46.44 23.68 2.60
C LYS A 1040 -44.98 23.23 2.67
N ALA A 1041 -44.06 24.06 2.17
CA ALA A 1041 -42.62 23.78 2.16
C ALA A 1041 -42.03 23.43 3.54
N TYR A 1042 -42.57 23.99 4.63
CA TYR A 1042 -42.14 23.69 6.01
C TYR A 1042 -42.40 22.22 6.41
N ALA A 1043 -43.35 21.53 5.77
CA ALA A 1043 -43.66 20.14 6.08
C ALA A 1043 -42.53 19.17 5.70
N THR A 1044 -41.61 19.59 4.83
CA THR A 1044 -40.41 18.82 4.49
C THR A 1044 -39.52 18.56 5.72
N PHE A 1045 -39.48 19.49 6.68
CA PHE A 1045 -38.75 19.31 7.95
C PHE A 1045 -39.42 18.26 8.86
N TYR A 1046 -40.76 18.16 8.87
CA TYR A 1046 -41.47 17.09 9.58
C TYR A 1046 -41.24 15.73 8.94
N CYS A 1047 -41.23 15.67 7.61
CA CYS A 1047 -40.85 14.46 6.88
C CYS A 1047 -39.42 14.03 7.27
N ASN A 1048 -38.49 14.97 7.43
CA ASN A 1048 -37.14 14.63 7.90
C ASN A 1048 -37.13 14.03 9.30
N ALA A 1049 -37.79 14.71 10.24
CA ALA A 1049 -37.87 14.28 11.63
C ALA A 1049 -38.50 12.89 11.76
N ALA A 1050 -39.53 12.60 10.95
CA ALA A 1050 -40.15 11.28 10.89
C ALA A 1050 -39.16 10.20 10.42
N ILE A 1051 -38.36 10.46 9.38
CA ILE A 1051 -37.33 9.50 8.94
C ILE A 1051 -36.22 9.33 9.97
N ALA A 1052 -35.84 10.38 10.70
CA ALA A 1052 -34.87 10.28 11.80
C ALA A 1052 -35.38 9.35 12.92
N VAL A 1053 -36.66 9.44 13.28
CA VAL A 1053 -37.31 8.56 14.26
C VAL A 1053 -37.41 7.12 13.73
N ILE A 1054 -37.71 6.93 12.44
CA ILE A 1054 -37.71 5.60 11.81
C ILE A 1054 -36.29 5.00 11.84
N GLY A 1055 -35.26 5.78 11.51
CA GLY A 1055 -33.86 5.35 11.58
C GLY A 1055 -33.46 4.93 12.99
N MET A 1056 -33.85 5.70 14.01
CA MET A 1056 -33.68 5.34 15.41
C MET A 1056 -34.43 4.03 15.77
N THR A 1057 -35.69 3.89 15.32
CA THR A 1057 -36.50 2.69 15.55
C THR A 1057 -35.84 1.45 14.98
N VAL A 1058 -35.22 1.54 13.79
CA VAL A 1058 -34.44 0.45 13.20
C VAL A 1058 -33.18 0.16 14.01
N LEU A 1059 -32.47 1.18 14.50
CA LEU A 1059 -31.27 1.00 15.33
C LEU A 1059 -31.56 0.41 16.72
N LEU A 1060 -32.79 0.43 17.21
CA LEU A 1060 -33.18 -0.29 18.44
C LEU A 1060 -33.05 -1.81 18.26
N PHE A 1061 -33.18 -2.32 17.04
CA PHE A 1061 -32.99 -3.73 16.71
C PHE A 1061 -31.53 -4.11 16.41
N SER A 1062 -30.62 -3.13 16.35
CA SER A 1062 -29.18 -3.39 16.22
C SER A 1062 -28.60 -3.65 17.60
N ASN A 1063 -28.12 -4.87 17.85
CA ASN A 1063 -27.51 -5.26 19.12
C ASN A 1063 -26.16 -5.93 18.85
N PHE A 1064 -25.22 -5.82 19.79
CA PHE A 1064 -23.98 -6.58 19.77
C PHE A 1064 -24.24 -8.09 19.92
N PRO A 1065 -23.30 -8.96 19.48
CA PRO A 1065 -23.40 -10.39 19.72
C PRO A 1065 -23.50 -10.71 21.23
N PRO A 1066 -24.22 -11.76 21.65
CA PRO A 1066 -24.29 -12.16 23.07
C PRO A 1066 -22.90 -12.41 23.68
N PRO A 1067 -22.69 -12.12 24.98
CA PRO A 1067 -21.40 -12.38 25.64
C PRO A 1067 -20.97 -13.85 25.51
N GLY A 1068 -19.72 -14.09 25.11
CA GLY A 1068 -19.19 -15.44 24.93
C GLY A 1068 -19.62 -16.15 23.63
N SER A 1069 -20.10 -15.41 22.63
CA SER A 1069 -20.45 -15.95 21.31
C SER A 1069 -19.35 -15.72 20.27
N THR A 1070 -19.13 -16.68 19.37
CA THR A 1070 -18.09 -16.63 18.33
C THR A 1070 -18.71 -16.57 16.94
N LEU A 1071 -18.20 -15.68 16.07
CA LEU A 1071 -18.63 -15.57 14.67
C LEU A 1071 -18.19 -16.81 13.89
N ILE A 1072 -19.08 -17.31 13.01
CA ILE A 1072 -18.89 -18.48 12.15
C ILE A 1072 -18.74 -17.96 10.71
N ASP A 1073 -17.56 -18.11 10.14
CA ASP A 1073 -17.29 -17.73 8.75
C ASP A 1073 -17.78 -18.82 7.78
N GLU A 1074 -18.22 -18.46 6.56
CA GLU A 1074 -18.83 -19.38 5.58
C GLU A 1074 -17.94 -20.57 5.16
N GLU A 1075 -16.63 -20.53 5.46
CA GLU A 1075 -15.72 -21.68 5.26
C GLU A 1075 -15.89 -22.79 6.31
N SER A 1076 -16.43 -22.48 7.49
CA SER A 1076 -16.57 -23.44 8.59
C SER A 1076 -17.81 -24.35 8.50
N GLU A 1077 -18.79 -24.02 7.65
CA GLU A 1077 -19.98 -24.86 7.45
C GLU A 1077 -19.78 -26.05 6.51
N ARG A 1078 -18.81 -25.98 5.57
CA ARG A 1078 -18.52 -27.13 4.70
C ARG A 1078 -17.91 -28.30 5.45
N THR A 1079 -17.37 -28.06 6.63
CA THR A 1079 -16.75 -29.07 7.49
C THR A 1079 -17.80 -29.76 8.37
N ASP A 1080 -18.81 -29.04 8.86
CA ASP A 1080 -19.83 -29.59 9.78
C ASP A 1080 -20.96 -30.38 9.05
N GLU A 1081 -21.35 -30.02 7.82
CA GLU A 1081 -22.36 -30.81 7.06
C GLU A 1081 -21.82 -32.19 6.63
N SER A 1082 -20.50 -32.34 6.46
CA SER A 1082 -19.86 -33.60 6.09
C SER A 1082 -19.77 -34.63 7.24
N GLN A 1083 -20.00 -34.20 8.49
CA GLN A 1083 -19.93 -35.07 9.67
C GLN A 1083 -21.29 -35.64 10.11
N ASN A 1084 -22.42 -35.02 9.72
CA ASN A 1084 -23.76 -35.46 10.14
C ASN A 1084 -24.43 -36.50 9.22
N GLU A 1085 -23.88 -36.79 8.03
CA GLU A 1085 -24.40 -37.86 7.15
C GLU A 1085 -23.81 -39.25 7.47
N GLY A 1086 -22.89 -39.36 8.43
CA GLY A 1086 -22.16 -40.60 8.75
C GLY A 1086 -22.80 -41.53 9.79
N GLU A 1087 -23.81 -41.08 10.55
CA GLU A 1087 -24.47 -41.87 11.59
C GLU A 1087 -25.91 -42.21 11.21
N ASN A 1088 -26.11 -43.15 10.28
CA ASN A 1088 -27.29 -44.02 10.26
C ASN A 1088 -27.15 -45.11 9.17
N THR A 1089 -26.53 -46.26 9.51
CA THR A 1089 -26.98 -47.55 8.96
C THR A 1089 -26.56 -48.71 9.87
N PRO A 1090 -27.43 -49.72 10.12
CA PRO A 1090 -27.18 -50.77 11.11
C PRO A 1090 -26.49 -52.00 10.52
N ALA A 1091 -25.91 -52.78 11.43
CA ALA A 1091 -25.17 -54.02 11.23
C ALA A 1091 -25.85 -55.06 10.32
N GLN A 1092 -25.06 -55.61 9.38
CA GLN A 1092 -24.92 -57.04 9.11
C GLN A 1092 -23.67 -57.34 8.29
#